data_AF-A0A2S9XSV3-F1
#
_entry.id   AF-A0A2S9XSV3-F1
#
_cell.length_a   1.000
_cell.length_b   1.000
_cell.length_c   1.000
_cell.angle_alpha   90.00
_cell.angle_beta   90.00
_cell.angle_gamma   90.00
#
_symmetry.space_group_name_H-M   'P 1'
#
loop_
_entity.id
_entity.type
_entity.pdbx_description
1 polymer ?
#
loop_
_entity_poly.entity_id
_entity_poly.type
_entity_poly.pdbx_seq_one_letter_code
_entity_poly.pdbx_strand_id
1 'polypeptide(L)'
;MAEQDPSGRTNPEASTVTEAPANGRAFRSWALENSLKRYGADKWGRGFLTVNSLGHLGFVAPGLPELDLHELVLRLRERGIHTPVVVRFPSMVQRAMQRLHEAFLRAAEDAEFSGRHVGMYPLKVNQRRSVVESVVAAREACGYGLEAGSKPELLLAMAQPVFEGAPLICNGYKDREFIRLAYHAAELGHEVILVFESLREVRRYLAVGKEQEWTAKPLIGVRAKLYSRGSGRWQSSGGERSKFGLTTNEILEVVRQLEAAEQLDAFALLHFHIGSQITQIKRVKTAVREGVRIWGALRSRCAGLSYIDLGGGIGVDYDGSRTSYPSSANYSVEEYASQVVFEICEVASELELPPPTIVTESGRTLVAKHAVTIADLREVQGELLPVPAPTEHEDRLISELRETLDGINVKNLEEYFHDAVDYRDEALQLFSRGYLSLEDRASAEGLFHRIRLQCARIVHQLQHPPEEIVNFLDRAQVKYLANFSIFQSLPDTWSIDQVFPAAPLSGHGHVPGVNAEVVDITCDSDGCVKTFAHPDDNLKTLPLHEPPARGGEPYYLGFFMTGAYQDSLANTHNLFGRCHEVIVRGAEDPALIVGSQRIDYDDKVWLEVKRGASVQDVLGDMDYDVDSITQLIRDRHLGKDTTLGRPWAMGVLQAYPYLVRT
;
A
#
# COMPACT_ATOMS: atom_id res chain seq x y z
N MET A 1 -82.75 -12.36 14.49
CA MET A 1 -82.25 -12.90 15.76
C MET A 1 -80.90 -12.25 15.99
N ALA A 2 -80.78 -11.02 16.48
CA ALA A 2 -81.19 -10.46 17.77
C ALA A 2 -80.56 -11.19 18.97
N GLU A 3 -79.46 -10.63 19.47
CA GLU A 3 -78.97 -10.56 20.88
C GLU A 3 -77.67 -9.72 20.83
N GLN A 4 -77.70 -8.40 20.95
CA GLN A 4 -77.65 -7.54 22.14
C GLN A 4 -76.43 -7.72 23.08
N ASP A 5 -75.53 -6.73 22.92
CA ASP A 5 -74.46 -6.16 23.76
C ASP A 5 -74.89 -5.92 25.23
N PRO A 6 -73.99 -5.81 26.25
CA PRO A 6 -73.24 -4.56 26.45
C PRO A 6 -71.84 -4.72 27.09
N SER A 7 -70.88 -3.92 26.63
CA SER A 7 -70.24 -2.85 27.43
C SER A 7 -68.74 -2.64 27.18
N GLY A 8 -68.42 -1.44 26.73
CA GLY A 8 -67.37 -0.65 27.37
C GLY A 8 -66.09 -0.38 26.56
N ARG A 9 -65.97 0.91 26.19
CA ARG A 9 -64.73 1.73 26.13
C ARG A 9 -64.00 1.82 24.80
N THR A 10 -64.37 2.89 24.09
CA THR A 10 -63.51 3.92 23.47
C THR A 10 -61.98 3.73 23.57
N ASN A 11 -61.33 3.70 22.40
CA ASN A 11 -59.95 4.19 22.17
C ASN A 11 -59.82 5.63 22.71
N PRO A 12 -58.66 6.06 23.27
CA PRO A 12 -57.48 6.31 22.42
C PRO A 12 -56.09 6.17 23.10
N GLU A 13 -55.05 6.40 22.29
CA GLU A 13 -53.67 6.84 22.62
C GLU A 13 -52.54 5.81 22.81
N ALA A 14 -51.63 5.84 21.83
CA ALA A 14 -50.17 5.93 21.94
C ALA A 14 -49.44 5.15 23.05
N SER A 15 -48.79 4.05 22.67
CA SER A 15 -47.72 3.43 23.44
C SER A 15 -46.37 3.59 22.74
N THR A 16 -45.68 4.67 23.12
CA THR A 16 -44.24 4.78 23.39
C THR A 16 -43.29 3.80 22.69
N VAL A 17 -42.51 4.35 21.76
CA VAL A 17 -41.17 3.87 21.39
C VAL A 17 -40.31 3.85 22.65
N THR A 18 -39.89 2.67 23.10
CA THR A 18 -38.93 2.52 24.18
C THR A 18 -37.56 2.98 23.70
N GLU A 19 -37.10 4.13 24.24
CA GLU A 19 -35.71 4.56 24.11
C GLU A 19 -34.77 3.48 24.66
N ALA A 20 -33.77 3.10 23.85
CA ALA A 20 -32.69 2.24 24.30
C ALA A 20 -31.92 2.91 25.46
N PRO A 21 -31.51 2.15 26.49
CA PRO A 21 -30.92 2.73 27.69
C PRO A 21 -29.60 3.47 27.37
N ALA A 22 -29.44 4.65 27.96
CA ALA A 22 -28.28 5.55 27.76
C ALA A 22 -26.91 4.86 27.99
N ASN A 23 -26.85 3.81 28.82
CA ASN A 23 -25.63 3.01 29.06
C ASN A 23 -25.16 2.21 27.84
N GLY A 24 -26.07 1.73 26.98
CA GLY A 24 -25.69 0.98 25.77
C GLY A 24 -25.09 1.89 24.69
N ARG A 25 -25.52 3.15 24.65
CA ARG A 25 -25.00 4.17 23.73
C ARG A 25 -23.59 4.63 24.13
N ALA A 26 -23.37 4.85 25.43
CA ALA A 26 -22.05 5.18 25.97
C ALA A 26 -21.05 4.02 25.79
N PHE A 27 -21.47 2.79 26.05
CA PHE A 27 -20.63 1.60 25.85
C PHE A 27 -20.27 1.38 24.37
N ARG A 28 -21.22 1.53 23.45
CA ARG A 28 -20.94 1.46 22.00
C ARG A 28 -20.00 2.56 21.52
N SER A 29 -20.20 3.80 21.97
CA SER A 29 -19.31 4.92 21.63
C SER A 29 -17.88 4.68 22.12
N TRP A 30 -17.73 4.15 23.34
CA TRP A 30 -16.43 3.78 23.90
C TRP A 30 -15.79 2.60 23.15
N ALA A 31 -16.57 1.58 22.78
CA ALA A 31 -16.08 0.44 22.02
C ALA A 31 -15.58 0.84 20.63
N LEU A 32 -16.29 1.73 19.93
CA LEU A 32 -15.92 2.26 18.62
C LEU A 32 -14.63 3.07 18.67
N GLU A 33 -14.48 3.98 19.65
CA GLU A 33 -13.27 4.81 19.78
C GLU A 33 -12.03 3.95 20.11
N ASN A 34 -12.18 2.95 20.96
CA ASN A 34 -11.10 2.00 21.24
C ASN A 34 -10.80 1.06 20.07
N SER A 35 -11.76 0.87 19.16
CA SER A 35 -11.58 0.03 17.98
C SER A 35 -10.57 0.62 17.01
N LEU A 36 -10.63 1.92 16.72
CA LEU A 36 -9.64 2.59 15.87
C LEU A 36 -8.24 2.56 16.49
N LYS A 37 -8.16 2.83 17.81
CA LYS A 37 -6.88 2.76 18.56
C LYS A 37 -6.24 1.38 18.48
N ARG A 38 -7.04 0.31 18.54
CA ARG A 38 -6.56 -1.09 18.44
C ARG A 38 -5.78 -1.37 17.15
N TYR A 39 -6.16 -0.73 16.04
CA TYR A 39 -5.48 -0.86 14.75
C TYR A 39 -4.55 0.33 14.45
N GLY A 40 -4.38 1.27 15.39
CA GLY A 40 -3.63 2.52 15.18
C GLY A 40 -4.29 3.53 14.23
N ALA A 41 -5.51 3.23 13.77
CA ALA A 41 -6.21 3.98 12.73
C ALA A 41 -6.60 5.40 13.19
N ASP A 42 -6.65 5.64 14.49
CA ASP A 42 -6.82 6.98 15.07
C ASP A 42 -5.64 7.92 14.75
N LYS A 43 -4.45 7.36 14.51
CA LYS A 43 -3.24 8.13 14.15
C LYS A 43 -2.96 8.08 12.64
N TRP A 44 -2.72 6.91 12.04
CA TRP A 44 -2.37 6.82 10.61
C TRP A 44 -3.58 7.06 9.69
N GLY A 45 -4.79 6.68 10.13
CA GLY A 45 -6.06 6.86 9.42
C GLY A 45 -6.69 8.24 9.62
N ARG A 46 -6.06 9.10 10.43
CA ARG A 46 -6.59 10.40 10.83
C ARG A 46 -6.92 11.26 9.62
N GLY A 47 -8.19 11.64 9.50
CA GLY A 47 -8.70 12.55 8.48
C GLY A 47 -9.22 11.89 7.20
N PHE A 48 -9.12 10.56 7.06
CA PHE A 48 -9.70 9.84 5.92
C PHE A 48 -10.35 8.50 6.29
N LEU A 49 -10.25 8.05 7.55
CA LEU A 49 -11.01 6.91 8.07
C LEU A 49 -11.94 7.33 9.19
N THR A 50 -13.12 6.70 9.19
CA THR A 50 -14.17 6.83 10.21
C THR A 50 -14.74 5.46 10.54
N VAL A 51 -15.49 5.37 11.64
CA VAL A 51 -16.33 4.20 11.92
C VAL A 51 -17.75 4.68 12.01
N ASN A 52 -18.63 4.10 11.18
CA ASN A 52 -20.04 4.48 11.17
C ASN A 52 -20.82 3.80 12.32
N SER A 53 -22.10 4.14 12.44
CA SER A 53 -22.96 3.63 13.53
C SER A 53 -23.22 2.10 13.49
N LEU A 54 -22.96 1.46 12.35
CA LEU A 54 -23.06 0.00 12.17
C LEU A 54 -21.76 -0.71 12.58
N GLY A 55 -20.70 0.04 12.89
CA GLY A 55 -19.38 -0.53 13.17
C GLY A 55 -18.62 -0.93 11.91
N HIS A 56 -18.93 -0.31 10.76
CA HIS A 56 -18.16 -0.48 9.52
C HIS A 56 -17.16 0.66 9.34
N LEU A 57 -16.07 0.40 8.62
CA LEU A 57 -15.12 1.43 8.23
C LEU A 57 -15.68 2.29 7.11
N GLY A 58 -15.77 3.59 7.40
CA GLY A 58 -16.00 4.63 6.42
C GLY A 58 -14.68 5.18 5.87
N PHE A 59 -14.66 5.51 4.58
CA PHE A 59 -13.57 6.24 3.95
C PHE A 59 -14.05 7.63 3.56
N VAL A 60 -13.30 8.65 3.99
CA VAL A 60 -13.59 10.06 3.72
C VAL A 60 -12.58 10.58 2.72
N ALA A 61 -13.06 10.91 1.52
CA ALA A 61 -12.27 11.51 0.47
C ALA A 61 -12.82 12.90 0.11
N PRO A 62 -11.96 13.90 -0.19
CA PRO A 62 -12.41 15.24 -0.56
C PRO A 62 -13.41 15.23 -1.72
N GLY A 63 -14.46 16.03 -1.61
CA GLY A 63 -15.49 16.14 -2.65
C GLY A 63 -16.45 14.94 -2.76
N LEU A 64 -16.28 13.90 -1.94
CA LEU A 64 -17.13 12.71 -1.91
C LEU A 64 -17.84 12.61 -0.54
N PRO A 65 -19.05 12.01 -0.49
CA PRO A 65 -19.64 11.60 0.78
C PRO A 65 -18.77 10.52 1.45
N GLU A 66 -18.95 10.34 2.76
CA GLU A 66 -18.35 9.21 3.47
C GLU A 66 -18.83 7.90 2.86
N LEU A 67 -17.89 7.03 2.51
CA LEU A 67 -18.16 5.77 1.82
C LEU A 67 -17.96 4.59 2.76
N ASP A 68 -19.00 3.80 2.97
CA ASP A 68 -18.91 2.54 3.72
C ASP A 68 -18.18 1.50 2.85
N LEU A 69 -16.95 1.14 3.26
CA LEU A 69 -16.10 0.21 2.51
C LEU A 69 -16.66 -1.21 2.51
N HIS A 70 -17.38 -1.60 3.56
CA HIS A 70 -18.00 -2.91 3.67
C HIS A 70 -19.20 -3.02 2.72
N GLU A 71 -20.09 -2.02 2.75
CA GLU A 71 -21.24 -1.94 1.83
C GLU A 71 -20.78 -1.88 0.37
N LEU A 72 -19.70 -1.14 0.08
CA LEU A 72 -19.11 -1.08 -1.26
C LEU A 72 -18.75 -2.47 -1.79
N VAL A 73 -18.10 -3.29 -0.98
CA VAL A 73 -17.68 -4.64 -1.40
C VAL A 73 -18.89 -5.55 -1.59
N LEU A 74 -19.92 -5.44 -0.75
CA LEU A 74 -21.17 -6.19 -0.93
C LEU A 74 -21.86 -5.84 -2.25
N ARG A 75 -21.97 -4.54 -2.60
CA ARG A 75 -22.54 -4.10 -3.87
C ARG A 75 -21.74 -4.54 -5.09
N LEU A 76 -20.41 -4.56 -4.99
CA LEU A 76 -19.56 -5.12 -6.05
C LEU A 76 -19.83 -6.61 -6.23
N ARG A 77 -19.97 -7.36 -5.14
CA ARG A 77 -20.27 -8.79 -5.15
C ARG A 77 -21.60 -9.10 -5.83
N GLU A 78 -22.64 -8.30 -5.58
CA GLU A 78 -23.95 -8.42 -6.25
C GLU A 78 -23.87 -8.28 -7.78
N ARG A 79 -22.84 -7.57 -8.27
CA ARG A 79 -22.56 -7.40 -9.71
C ARG A 79 -21.54 -8.41 -10.26
N GLY A 80 -21.19 -9.44 -9.48
CA GLY A 80 -20.22 -10.46 -9.87
C GLY A 80 -18.77 -9.95 -9.92
N ILE A 81 -18.44 -8.94 -9.11
CA ILE A 81 -17.07 -8.48 -8.88
C ILE A 81 -16.67 -8.93 -7.48
N HIS A 82 -15.80 -9.92 -7.42
CA HIS A 82 -15.38 -10.54 -6.17
C HIS A 82 -14.03 -9.98 -5.72
N THR A 83 -13.73 -10.10 -4.43
CA THR A 83 -12.40 -9.82 -3.88
C THR A 83 -11.35 -10.80 -4.45
N PRO A 84 -10.08 -10.38 -4.54
CA PRO A 84 -9.54 -9.10 -4.08
C PRO A 84 -9.83 -7.95 -5.04
N VAL A 85 -9.97 -6.74 -4.50
CA VAL A 85 -10.15 -5.49 -5.26
C VAL A 85 -9.22 -4.39 -4.76
N VAL A 86 -8.81 -3.47 -5.63
CA VAL A 86 -8.11 -2.24 -5.27
C VAL A 86 -9.06 -1.06 -5.49
N VAL A 87 -9.47 -0.42 -4.39
CA VAL A 87 -10.34 0.76 -4.40
C VAL A 87 -9.49 2.01 -4.40
N ARG A 88 -9.77 2.96 -5.31
CA ARG A 88 -9.01 4.19 -5.50
C ARG A 88 -9.88 5.43 -5.34
N PHE A 89 -9.28 6.45 -4.74
CA PHE A 89 -9.88 7.76 -4.45
C PHE A 89 -9.06 8.88 -5.08
N PRO A 90 -9.30 9.22 -6.37
CA PRO A 90 -8.60 10.29 -7.11
C PRO A 90 -8.46 11.62 -6.35
N SER A 91 -9.51 12.06 -5.65
CA SER A 91 -9.51 13.33 -4.92
C SER A 91 -8.52 13.37 -3.75
N MET A 92 -8.09 12.21 -3.23
CA MET A 92 -7.00 12.14 -2.24
C MET A 92 -5.66 12.57 -2.83
N VAL A 93 -5.39 12.23 -4.10
CA VAL A 93 -4.17 12.64 -4.82
C VAL A 93 -4.18 14.15 -5.00
N GLN A 94 -5.29 14.69 -5.48
CA GLN A 94 -5.47 16.13 -5.71
C GLN A 94 -5.29 16.93 -4.41
N ARG A 95 -5.89 16.46 -3.30
CA ARG A 95 -5.74 17.11 -1.99
C ARG A 95 -4.31 17.01 -1.45
N ALA A 96 -3.60 15.91 -1.70
CA ALA A 96 -2.20 15.80 -1.31
C ALA A 96 -1.30 16.78 -2.09
N MET A 97 -1.56 16.98 -3.39
CA MET A 97 -0.88 17.98 -4.21
C MET A 97 -1.14 19.40 -3.71
N GLN A 98 -2.41 19.75 -3.47
CA GLN A 98 -2.80 21.03 -2.89
C GLN A 98 -2.13 21.28 -1.55
N ARG A 99 -2.14 20.29 -0.65
CA ARG A 99 -1.52 20.42 0.67
C ARG A 99 -0.01 20.69 0.58
N LEU A 100 0.72 20.00 -0.30
CA LEU A 100 2.15 20.26 -0.47
C LEU A 100 2.39 21.65 -1.06
N HIS A 101 1.61 22.05 -2.06
CA HIS A 101 1.68 23.37 -2.65
C HIS A 101 1.41 24.49 -1.62
N GLU A 102 0.30 24.39 -0.88
CA GLU A 102 -0.07 25.33 0.21
C GLU A 102 0.99 25.39 1.32
N ALA A 103 1.69 24.29 1.60
CA ALA A 103 2.76 24.25 2.59
C ALA A 103 3.98 25.06 2.13
N PHE A 104 4.36 24.94 0.85
CA PHE A 104 5.44 25.73 0.28
C PHE A 104 5.09 27.20 0.09
N LEU A 105 3.83 27.52 -0.26
CA LEU A 105 3.36 28.91 -0.32
C LEU A 105 3.46 29.58 1.06
N ARG A 106 2.95 28.94 2.11
CA ARG A 106 3.05 29.48 3.48
C ARG A 106 4.49 29.62 3.95
N ALA A 107 5.31 28.60 3.70
CA ALA A 107 6.74 28.66 4.03
C ALA A 107 7.46 29.81 3.29
N ALA A 108 7.08 30.08 2.04
CA ALA A 108 7.63 31.18 1.27
C ALA A 108 7.18 32.56 1.80
N GLU A 109 5.90 32.70 2.15
CA GLU A 109 5.37 33.92 2.79
C GLU A 109 6.07 34.21 4.12
N ASP A 110 6.17 33.20 5.00
CA ASP A 110 6.78 33.35 6.33
C ASP A 110 8.28 33.72 6.28
N ALA A 111 8.97 33.30 5.22
CA ALA A 111 10.41 33.54 5.04
C ALA A 111 10.74 34.68 4.05
N GLU A 112 9.72 35.42 3.58
CA GLU A 112 9.84 36.43 2.52
C GLU A 112 10.61 35.92 1.28
N PHE A 113 10.42 34.64 0.95
CA PHE A 113 11.11 33.95 -0.12
C PHE A 113 10.60 34.41 -1.48
N SER A 114 11.47 35.08 -2.25
CA SER A 114 11.13 35.61 -3.59
C SER A 114 11.21 34.57 -4.71
N GLY A 115 11.67 33.35 -4.42
CA GLY A 115 11.64 32.23 -5.36
C GLY A 115 10.26 31.58 -5.47
N ARG A 116 10.11 30.60 -6.37
CA ARG A 116 8.88 29.79 -6.50
C ARG A 116 9.13 28.33 -6.13
N HIS A 117 8.09 27.61 -5.75
CA HIS A 117 8.09 26.15 -5.64
C HIS A 117 7.37 25.54 -6.85
N VAL A 118 7.95 24.48 -7.41
CA VAL A 118 7.33 23.66 -8.46
C VAL A 118 7.32 22.20 -7.99
N GLY A 119 6.12 21.63 -7.90
CA GLY A 119 5.97 20.22 -7.62
C GLY A 119 6.24 19.37 -8.87
N MET A 120 6.81 18.19 -8.71
CA MET A 120 6.95 17.21 -9.78
C MET A 120 6.31 15.89 -9.36
N TYR A 121 5.51 15.30 -10.25
CA TYR A 121 5.04 13.94 -10.07
C TYR A 121 5.94 12.95 -10.82
N PRO A 122 6.77 12.17 -10.11
CA PRO A 122 7.58 11.13 -10.72
C PRO A 122 6.71 9.92 -11.09
N LEU A 123 6.57 9.68 -12.40
CA LEU A 123 5.69 8.63 -12.95
C LEU A 123 6.02 7.24 -12.38
N LYS A 124 7.30 6.99 -12.06
CA LYS A 124 7.79 5.73 -11.47
C LYS A 124 7.04 5.24 -10.24
N VAL A 125 6.39 6.15 -9.50
CA VAL A 125 5.69 5.83 -8.26
C VAL A 125 4.34 5.16 -8.53
N ASN A 126 3.62 5.61 -9.56
CA ASN A 126 2.40 4.96 -10.03
C ASN A 126 2.03 5.48 -11.44
N GLN A 127 2.24 4.65 -12.47
CA GLN A 127 1.93 4.98 -13.87
C GLN A 127 0.49 4.65 -14.28
N ARG A 128 -0.36 4.20 -13.34
CA ARG A 128 -1.76 3.88 -13.66
C ARG A 128 -2.46 5.13 -14.19
N ARG A 129 -3.22 4.95 -15.28
CA ARG A 129 -3.97 6.05 -15.91
C ARG A 129 -4.86 6.79 -14.92
N SER A 130 -5.56 6.06 -14.05
CA SER A 130 -6.39 6.63 -12.99
C SER A 130 -5.65 7.63 -12.10
N VAL A 131 -4.37 7.39 -11.82
CA VAL A 131 -3.52 8.24 -11.00
C VAL A 131 -2.93 9.39 -11.80
N VAL A 132 -2.35 9.10 -12.97
CA VAL A 132 -1.70 10.11 -13.83
C VAL A 132 -2.69 11.18 -14.26
N GLU A 133 -3.90 10.80 -14.69
CA GLU A 133 -4.95 11.74 -15.07
C GLU A 133 -5.41 12.60 -13.88
N SER A 134 -5.44 12.02 -12.66
CA SER A 134 -5.78 12.77 -11.44
C SER A 134 -4.73 13.84 -11.12
N VAL A 135 -3.44 13.51 -11.31
CA VAL A 135 -2.34 14.47 -11.18
C VAL A 135 -2.45 15.54 -12.25
N VAL A 136 -2.60 15.16 -13.52
CA VAL A 136 -2.68 16.08 -14.65
C VAL A 136 -3.86 17.04 -14.52
N ALA A 137 -5.02 16.57 -14.05
CA ALA A 137 -6.19 17.41 -13.82
C ALA A 137 -5.98 18.48 -12.73
N ALA A 138 -5.15 18.21 -11.72
CA ALA A 138 -4.89 19.14 -10.62
C ALA A 138 -3.60 19.97 -10.78
N ARG A 139 -2.74 19.63 -11.75
CA ARG A 139 -1.38 20.14 -11.80
C ARG A 139 -1.29 21.64 -12.04
N GLU A 140 -2.20 22.22 -12.84
CA GLU A 140 -2.15 23.66 -13.15
C GLU A 140 -2.45 24.50 -11.92
N ALA A 141 -3.49 24.12 -11.16
CA ALA A 141 -3.88 24.78 -9.93
C ALA A 141 -2.84 24.63 -8.79
N CYS A 142 -1.97 23.63 -8.87
CA CYS A 142 -0.96 23.35 -7.84
C CYS A 142 0.48 23.65 -8.30
N GLY A 143 0.69 24.13 -9.53
CA GLY A 143 2.03 24.35 -10.10
C GLY A 143 2.88 23.06 -10.18
N TYR A 144 2.31 21.98 -10.74
CA TYR A 144 2.99 20.69 -10.88
C TYR A 144 3.40 20.36 -12.33
N GLY A 145 4.60 19.83 -12.49
CA GLY A 145 5.07 19.15 -13.70
C GLY A 145 5.11 17.63 -13.54
N LEU A 146 5.68 16.97 -14.54
CA LEU A 146 5.88 15.51 -14.55
C LEU A 146 7.38 15.21 -14.58
N GLU A 147 7.75 14.09 -13.96
CA GLU A 147 9.09 13.53 -14.06
C GLU A 147 9.04 12.14 -14.70
N ALA A 148 9.94 11.92 -15.65
CA ALA A 148 10.12 10.66 -16.36
C ALA A 148 11.53 10.12 -16.15
N GLY A 149 11.63 8.87 -15.71
CA GLY A 149 12.89 8.18 -15.47
C GLY A 149 13.30 7.20 -16.58
N SER A 150 12.48 7.04 -17.63
CA SER A 150 12.68 6.07 -18.70
C SER A 150 11.99 6.47 -20.01
N LYS A 151 12.38 5.84 -21.14
CA LYS A 151 11.80 6.14 -22.47
C LYS A 151 10.26 5.98 -22.51
N PRO A 152 9.67 4.90 -21.96
CA PRO A 152 8.21 4.76 -21.92
C PRO A 152 7.52 5.81 -21.06
N GLU A 153 8.13 6.19 -19.93
CA GLU A 153 7.59 7.26 -19.07
C GLU A 153 7.67 8.63 -19.75
N LEU A 154 8.74 8.91 -20.49
CA LEU A 154 8.86 10.14 -21.29
C LEU A 154 7.77 10.19 -22.35
N LEU A 155 7.51 9.08 -23.06
CA LEU A 155 6.41 9.02 -24.03
C LEU A 155 5.04 9.24 -23.36
N LEU A 156 4.82 8.68 -22.18
CA LEU A 156 3.59 8.89 -21.41
C LEU A 156 3.42 10.36 -20.99
N ALA A 157 4.51 11.00 -20.56
CA ALA A 157 4.51 12.42 -20.18
C ALA A 157 4.28 13.34 -21.39
N MET A 158 4.91 13.05 -22.53
CA MET A 158 4.72 13.79 -23.78
C MET A 158 3.28 13.74 -24.30
N ALA A 159 2.58 12.64 -24.04
CA ALA A 159 1.18 12.46 -24.43
C ALA A 159 0.20 13.30 -23.59
N GLN A 160 0.65 13.84 -22.45
CA GLN A 160 -0.17 14.74 -21.64
C GLN A 160 -0.19 16.15 -22.25
N PRO A 161 -1.23 16.96 -21.97
CA PRO A 161 -1.25 18.35 -22.44
C PRO A 161 0.00 19.12 -22.01
N VAL A 162 0.43 20.08 -22.82
CA VAL A 162 1.54 20.99 -22.44
C VAL A 162 1.06 21.90 -21.31
N PHE A 163 1.93 22.17 -20.35
CA PHE A 163 1.68 23.12 -19.27
C PHE A 163 2.90 24.02 -19.09
N GLU A 164 2.74 25.32 -19.35
CA GLU A 164 3.84 26.30 -19.28
C GLU A 164 4.28 26.64 -17.85
N GLY A 165 3.49 26.27 -16.84
CA GLY A 165 3.80 26.61 -15.45
C GLY A 165 4.86 25.72 -14.79
N ALA A 166 5.20 24.56 -15.38
CA ALA A 166 6.18 23.63 -14.83
C ALA A 166 6.87 22.80 -15.93
N PRO A 167 8.18 22.53 -15.82
CA PRO A 167 8.89 21.73 -16.81
C PRO A 167 8.57 20.23 -16.74
N LEU A 168 8.91 19.52 -17.81
CA LEU A 168 9.05 18.07 -17.87
C LEU A 168 10.50 17.69 -17.54
N ILE A 169 10.71 17.05 -16.38
CA ILE A 169 12.04 16.63 -15.94
C ILE A 169 12.33 15.19 -16.39
N CYS A 170 13.52 14.98 -16.93
CA CYS A 170 13.97 13.69 -17.43
C CYS A 170 15.18 13.18 -16.63
N ASN A 171 14.98 12.17 -15.79
CA ASN A 171 16.03 11.47 -15.05
C ASN A 171 16.33 10.08 -15.66
N GLY A 172 17.15 9.28 -14.96
CA GLY A 172 17.50 7.91 -15.36
C GLY A 172 18.59 7.84 -16.43
N TYR A 173 18.91 6.63 -16.89
CA TYR A 173 19.98 6.42 -17.87
C TYR A 173 19.50 6.77 -19.29
N LYS A 174 20.26 7.61 -19.99
CA LYS A 174 19.83 8.17 -21.29
C LYS A 174 20.74 7.71 -22.42
N ASP A 175 20.16 6.93 -23.33
CA ASP A 175 20.77 6.61 -24.61
C ASP A 175 20.47 7.72 -25.64
N ARG A 176 20.90 7.50 -26.89
CA ARG A 176 20.73 8.47 -27.97
C ARG A 176 19.26 8.66 -28.34
N GLU A 177 18.46 7.60 -28.29
CA GLU A 177 17.04 7.64 -28.64
C GLU A 177 16.24 8.42 -27.60
N PHE A 178 16.52 8.20 -26.31
CA PHE A 178 15.92 8.99 -25.22
C PHE A 178 16.19 10.48 -25.41
N ILE A 179 17.45 10.86 -25.66
CA ILE A 179 17.81 12.27 -25.85
C ILE A 179 17.09 12.86 -27.06
N ARG A 180 17.04 12.14 -28.19
CA ARG A 180 16.29 12.59 -29.36
C ARG A 180 14.80 12.77 -29.06
N LEU A 181 14.20 11.86 -28.30
CA LEU A 181 12.82 11.96 -27.86
C LEU A 181 12.58 13.22 -27.01
N ALA A 182 13.52 13.59 -26.15
CA ALA A 182 13.45 14.82 -25.36
C ALA A 182 13.58 16.09 -26.21
N TYR A 183 14.35 16.07 -27.30
CA TYR A 183 14.32 17.16 -28.29
C TYR A 183 12.94 17.28 -28.94
N HIS A 184 12.36 16.17 -29.41
CA HIS A 184 11.01 16.19 -29.97
C HIS A 184 9.95 16.64 -28.95
N ALA A 185 10.08 16.26 -27.68
CA ALA A 185 9.20 16.77 -26.62
C ALA A 185 9.27 18.30 -26.50
N ALA A 186 10.47 18.89 -26.63
CA ALA A 186 10.64 20.34 -26.67
C ALA A 186 9.99 20.95 -27.93
N GLU A 187 10.13 20.33 -29.11
CA GLU A 187 9.48 20.81 -30.35
C GLU A 187 7.95 20.73 -30.28
N LEU A 188 7.41 19.79 -29.49
CA LEU A 188 5.98 19.68 -29.20
C LEU A 188 5.49 20.69 -28.16
N GLY A 189 6.37 21.57 -27.68
CA GLY A 189 6.03 22.70 -26.79
C GLY A 189 6.27 22.45 -25.30
N HIS A 190 6.75 21.27 -24.90
CA HIS A 190 7.08 21.03 -23.49
C HIS A 190 8.38 21.76 -23.11
N GLU A 191 8.42 22.43 -21.95
CA GLU A 191 9.69 22.90 -21.37
C GLU A 191 10.42 21.68 -20.77
N VAL A 192 11.36 21.10 -21.50
CA VAL A 192 12.04 19.87 -21.09
C VAL A 192 13.38 20.20 -20.41
N ILE A 193 13.63 19.61 -19.24
CA ILE A 193 14.95 19.63 -18.59
C ILE A 193 15.54 18.22 -18.58
N LEU A 194 16.63 18.01 -19.32
CA LEU A 194 17.39 16.77 -19.33
C LEU A 194 18.44 16.76 -18.21
N VAL A 195 18.22 15.96 -17.17
CA VAL A 195 19.14 15.86 -16.04
C VAL A 195 20.24 14.86 -16.36
N PHE A 196 21.48 15.32 -16.50
CA PHE A 196 22.63 14.44 -16.75
C PHE A 196 23.07 13.71 -15.49
N GLU A 197 23.20 12.38 -15.62
CA GLU A 197 23.68 11.49 -14.58
C GLU A 197 25.07 10.91 -14.89
N SER A 198 25.59 11.13 -16.12
CA SER A 198 26.95 10.75 -16.52
C SER A 198 27.56 11.70 -17.57
N LEU A 199 28.89 11.81 -17.60
CA LEU A 199 29.62 12.61 -18.62
C LEU A 199 29.35 12.17 -20.06
N ARG A 200 28.94 10.91 -20.27
CA ARG A 200 28.61 10.38 -21.60
C ARG A 200 27.34 11.02 -22.15
N GLU A 201 26.40 11.40 -21.30
CA GLU A 201 25.12 11.99 -21.70
C GLU A 201 25.30 13.39 -22.26
N VAL A 202 26.23 14.19 -21.73
CA VAL A 202 26.59 15.52 -22.28
C VAL A 202 27.06 15.40 -23.72
N ARG A 203 27.98 14.45 -23.98
CA ARG A 203 28.49 14.21 -25.34
C ARG A 203 27.40 13.75 -26.30
N ARG A 204 26.47 12.90 -25.83
CA ARG A 204 25.32 12.46 -26.63
C ARG A 204 24.36 13.61 -26.91
N TYR A 205 24.07 14.45 -25.92
CA TYR A 205 23.24 15.63 -26.07
C TYR A 205 23.81 16.57 -27.14
N LEU A 206 25.10 16.91 -27.04
CA LEU A 206 25.78 17.75 -28.03
C LEU A 206 25.82 17.11 -29.42
N ALA A 207 25.94 15.78 -29.52
CA ALA A 207 25.90 15.07 -30.79
C ALA A 207 24.51 15.10 -31.41
N VAL A 208 23.44 14.84 -30.64
CA VAL A 208 22.05 14.88 -31.10
C VAL A 208 21.66 16.29 -31.54
N GLY A 209 22.09 17.31 -30.80
CA GLY A 209 21.87 18.72 -31.15
C GLY A 209 22.52 19.16 -32.46
N LYS A 210 23.45 18.36 -33.03
CA LYS A 210 24.11 18.59 -34.33
C LYS A 210 23.56 17.71 -35.46
N GLU A 211 22.65 16.78 -35.18
CA GLU A 211 22.09 15.88 -36.19
C GLU A 211 21.27 16.60 -37.25
N GLN A 212 20.55 17.65 -36.83
CA GLN A 212 19.67 18.44 -37.67
C GLN A 212 19.42 19.81 -37.02
N GLU A 213 18.76 20.70 -37.75
CA GLU A 213 18.22 21.93 -37.19
C GLU A 213 16.95 21.62 -36.40
N TRP A 214 17.01 21.85 -35.10
CA TRP A 214 15.92 21.63 -34.16
C TRP A 214 15.16 22.94 -33.92
N THR A 215 13.83 22.90 -33.93
CA THR A 215 13.00 24.10 -33.71
C THR A 215 12.99 24.55 -32.24
N ALA A 216 13.15 23.59 -31.32
CA ALA A 216 13.34 23.82 -29.89
C ALA A 216 14.37 22.81 -29.34
N LYS A 217 15.00 23.16 -28.22
CA LYS A 217 16.01 22.31 -27.56
C LYS A 217 15.68 22.16 -26.07
N PRO A 218 15.91 20.98 -25.48
CA PRO A 218 15.76 20.80 -24.06
C PRO A 218 16.81 21.61 -23.29
N LEU A 219 16.41 22.14 -22.14
CA LEU A 219 17.33 22.66 -21.13
C LEU A 219 18.09 21.50 -20.49
N ILE A 220 19.16 21.85 -19.79
CA ILE A 220 20.10 20.93 -19.18
C ILE A 220 20.00 21.03 -17.66
N GLY A 221 19.96 19.88 -17.00
CA GLY A 221 20.21 19.75 -15.58
C GLY A 221 21.40 18.82 -15.33
N VAL A 222 21.93 18.84 -14.11
CA VAL A 222 22.91 17.84 -13.65
C VAL A 222 22.52 17.29 -12.30
N ARG A 223 22.67 15.99 -12.12
CA ARG A 223 22.48 15.34 -10.82
C ARG A 223 23.79 15.31 -10.05
N ALA A 224 23.85 16.00 -8.90
CA ALA A 224 25.02 16.01 -8.03
C ALA A 224 25.02 14.85 -7.04
N LYS A 225 26.20 14.27 -6.83
CA LYS A 225 26.47 13.38 -5.70
C LYS A 225 26.79 14.20 -4.46
N LEU A 226 25.91 14.11 -3.46
CA LEU A 226 26.14 14.73 -2.16
C LEU A 226 26.96 13.82 -1.24
N TYR A 227 27.74 14.44 -0.36
CA TYR A 227 28.37 13.79 0.78
C TYR A 227 27.33 13.39 1.84
N SER A 228 26.30 14.23 2.03
CA SER A 228 25.19 13.99 2.95
C SER A 228 24.38 12.74 2.57
N ARG A 229 24.08 11.88 3.57
CA ARG A 229 23.39 10.59 3.39
C ARG A 229 21.93 10.61 3.83
N GLY A 230 21.08 9.86 3.11
CA GLY A 230 19.71 9.53 3.51
C GLY A 230 19.60 8.63 4.74
N SER A 231 18.38 8.20 5.07
CA SER A 231 18.03 7.33 6.21
C SER A 231 17.19 6.13 5.77
N GLY A 232 17.04 5.15 6.66
CA GLY A 232 16.10 4.05 6.48
C GLY A 232 16.54 3.02 5.42
N ARG A 233 15.59 2.21 4.96
CA ARG A 233 15.83 1.06 4.08
C ARG A 233 16.32 1.42 2.68
N TRP A 234 16.11 2.67 2.25
CA TRP A 234 16.51 3.17 0.92
C TRP A 234 17.84 3.93 0.92
N GLN A 235 18.67 3.79 1.96
CA GLN A 235 19.93 4.53 2.08
C GLN A 235 20.89 4.34 0.89
N SER A 236 20.85 3.18 0.22
CA SER A 236 21.69 2.87 -0.95
C SER A 236 21.31 3.65 -2.22
N SER A 237 20.14 4.28 -2.26
CA SER A 237 19.64 5.01 -3.44
C SER A 237 20.19 6.45 -3.57
N GLY A 238 20.81 7.01 -2.52
CA GLY A 238 21.33 8.37 -2.47
C GLY A 238 22.79 8.49 -1.99
N GLY A 239 23.36 9.69 -2.08
CA GLY A 239 24.74 10.02 -1.63
C GLY A 239 25.87 9.50 -2.53
N GLU A 240 27.12 9.60 -2.04
CA GLU A 240 28.36 9.30 -2.78
C GLU A 240 28.43 7.92 -3.44
N ARG A 241 27.85 6.88 -2.79
CA ARG A 241 27.82 5.50 -3.30
C ARG A 241 26.66 5.22 -4.28
N SER A 242 25.85 6.23 -4.59
CA SER A 242 24.76 6.07 -5.56
C SER A 242 25.32 5.74 -6.95
N LYS A 243 24.62 4.85 -7.66
CA LYS A 243 24.92 4.49 -9.05
C LYS A 243 24.70 5.64 -10.03
N PHE A 244 23.99 6.68 -9.61
CA PHE A 244 23.64 7.84 -10.41
C PHE A 244 24.27 9.13 -9.87
N GLY A 245 24.46 10.09 -10.76
CA GLY A 245 24.96 11.42 -10.44
C GLY A 245 26.45 11.61 -10.69
N LEU A 246 26.84 12.87 -10.75
CA LEU A 246 28.17 13.37 -11.05
C LEU A 246 28.85 13.84 -9.77
N THR A 247 30.14 13.54 -9.66
CA THR A 247 31.03 14.19 -8.70
C THR A 247 31.23 15.66 -9.07
N THR A 248 31.68 16.49 -8.13
CA THR A 248 31.97 17.91 -8.39
C THR A 248 32.94 18.10 -9.56
N ASN A 249 33.96 17.25 -9.68
CA ASN A 249 34.91 17.30 -10.79
C ASN A 249 34.23 17.03 -12.14
N GLU A 250 33.34 16.04 -12.19
CA GLU A 250 32.57 15.75 -13.41
C GLU A 250 31.58 16.87 -13.73
N ILE A 251 30.93 17.49 -12.76
CA ILE A 251 30.05 18.65 -12.98
C ILE A 251 30.85 19.81 -13.61
N LEU A 252 32.05 20.11 -13.12
CA LEU A 252 32.90 21.14 -13.70
C LEU A 252 33.37 20.79 -15.13
N GLU A 253 33.56 19.50 -15.44
CA GLU A 253 33.80 19.03 -16.81
C GLU A 253 32.56 19.21 -17.70
N VAL A 254 31.34 18.98 -17.19
CA VAL A 254 30.10 19.30 -17.93
C VAL A 254 30.06 20.78 -18.29
N VAL A 255 30.28 21.66 -17.31
CA VAL A 255 30.32 23.12 -17.52
C VAL A 255 31.31 23.49 -18.62
N ARG A 256 32.54 22.95 -18.58
CA ARG A 256 33.56 23.19 -19.61
C ARG A 256 33.14 22.70 -21.00
N GLN A 257 32.48 21.55 -21.11
CA GLN A 257 32.00 21.04 -22.40
C GLN A 257 30.84 21.88 -22.97
N LEU A 258 29.95 22.38 -22.11
CA LEU A 258 28.87 23.27 -22.53
C LEU A 258 29.38 24.65 -22.94
N GLU A 259 30.35 25.20 -22.21
CA GLU A 259 31.02 26.46 -22.56
C GLU A 259 31.74 26.36 -23.90
N ALA A 260 32.52 25.29 -24.12
CA ALA A 260 33.19 25.05 -25.40
C ALA A 260 32.23 24.81 -26.58
N ALA A 261 30.97 24.45 -26.30
CA ALA A 261 29.93 24.27 -27.29
C ALA A 261 29.02 25.50 -27.44
N GLU A 262 29.30 26.60 -26.74
CA GLU A 262 28.47 27.82 -26.71
C GLU A 262 27.01 27.53 -26.29
N GLN A 263 26.83 26.60 -25.34
CA GLN A 263 25.52 26.15 -24.84
C GLN A 263 25.41 26.23 -23.32
N LEU A 264 26.24 27.05 -22.67
CA LEU A 264 26.22 27.19 -21.21
C LEU A 264 24.90 27.77 -20.69
N ASP A 265 24.24 28.62 -21.47
CA ASP A 265 22.94 29.21 -21.12
C ASP A 265 21.81 28.18 -21.02
N ALA A 266 21.98 26.99 -21.62
CA ALA A 266 21.02 25.91 -21.49
C ALA A 266 21.08 25.21 -20.11
N PHE A 267 22.14 25.43 -19.32
CA PHE A 267 22.28 24.81 -18.00
C PHE A 267 21.40 25.52 -16.96
N ALA A 268 20.29 24.88 -16.62
CA ALA A 268 19.20 25.48 -15.85
C ALA A 268 18.99 24.87 -14.46
N LEU A 269 19.37 23.61 -14.22
CA LEU A 269 18.93 22.87 -13.02
C LEU A 269 20.04 22.07 -12.33
N LEU A 270 20.18 22.24 -11.01
CA LEU A 270 20.96 21.34 -10.16
C LEU A 270 20.01 20.39 -9.43
N HIS A 271 20.10 19.09 -9.70
CA HIS A 271 19.33 18.05 -9.04
C HIS A 271 20.19 17.33 -8.00
N PHE A 272 19.60 16.93 -6.88
CA PHE A 272 20.16 15.92 -6.01
C PHE A 272 19.05 15.08 -5.39
N HIS A 273 19.38 13.84 -5.04
CA HIS A 273 18.41 12.94 -4.45
C HIS A 273 19.05 12.17 -3.30
N ILE A 274 18.44 12.31 -2.12
CA ILE A 274 18.90 11.73 -0.87
C ILE A 274 18.24 10.37 -0.54
N GLY A 275 17.27 9.95 -1.35
CA GLY A 275 16.59 8.65 -1.26
C GLY A 275 15.08 8.78 -1.04
N SER A 276 14.37 7.65 -1.06
CA SER A 276 12.93 7.58 -0.72
C SER A 276 12.74 7.42 0.80
N GLN A 277 11.59 7.88 1.33
CA GLN A 277 11.18 7.67 2.72
C GLN A 277 12.23 8.13 3.74
N ILE A 278 12.56 9.42 3.73
CA ILE A 278 13.51 10.01 4.66
C ILE A 278 12.80 10.25 5.97
N THR A 279 13.27 9.60 7.03
CA THR A 279 12.54 9.53 8.30
C THR A 279 12.90 10.67 9.25
N GLN A 280 14.00 11.40 8.95
CA GLN A 280 14.54 12.45 9.82
C GLN A 280 14.71 13.78 9.08
N ILE A 281 14.03 14.82 9.58
CA ILE A 281 14.11 16.18 9.01
C ILE A 281 15.53 16.73 8.98
N LYS A 282 16.34 16.43 10.00
CA LYS A 282 17.74 16.88 10.09
C LYS A 282 18.57 16.49 8.87
N ARG A 283 18.31 15.34 8.25
CA ARG A 283 19.05 14.88 7.06
C ARG A 283 18.67 15.66 5.81
N VAL A 284 17.39 16.02 5.68
CA VAL A 284 16.92 16.92 4.62
C VAL A 284 17.64 18.25 4.73
N LYS A 285 17.66 18.86 5.92
CA LYS A 285 18.34 20.13 6.17
C LYS A 285 19.81 20.12 5.75
N THR A 286 20.58 19.12 6.19
CA THR A 286 22.00 19.02 5.84
C THR A 286 22.21 18.90 4.33
N ALA A 287 21.39 18.09 3.65
CA ALA A 287 21.49 17.90 2.21
C ALA A 287 21.09 19.14 1.41
N VAL A 288 20.05 19.85 1.85
CA VAL A 288 19.63 21.12 1.26
C VAL A 288 20.75 22.15 1.38
N ARG A 289 21.34 22.34 2.57
CA ARG A 289 22.47 23.26 2.75
C ARG A 289 23.64 22.93 1.82
N GLU A 290 24.01 21.67 1.70
CA GLU A 290 25.08 21.22 0.80
C GLU A 290 24.73 21.51 -0.67
N GLY A 291 23.52 21.14 -1.09
CA GLY A 291 23.02 21.34 -2.46
C GLY A 291 22.98 22.82 -2.85
N VAL A 292 22.50 23.70 -1.97
CA VAL A 292 22.43 25.16 -2.24
C VAL A 292 23.81 25.77 -2.35
N ARG A 293 24.81 25.30 -1.57
CA ARG A 293 26.19 25.76 -1.73
C ARG A 293 26.80 25.35 -3.07
N ILE A 294 26.56 24.11 -3.50
CA ILE A 294 26.99 23.65 -4.84
C ILE A 294 26.31 24.48 -5.93
N TRP A 295 25.00 24.69 -5.79
CA TRP A 295 24.21 25.50 -6.71
C TRP A 295 24.74 26.94 -6.81
N GLY A 296 25.00 27.60 -5.67
CA GLY A 296 25.49 28.98 -5.65
C GLY A 296 26.89 29.11 -6.24
N ALA A 297 27.77 28.14 -5.97
CA ALA A 297 29.09 28.08 -6.59
C ALA A 297 29.02 27.96 -8.12
N LEU A 298 28.09 27.15 -8.65
CA LEU A 298 27.87 26.99 -10.09
C LEU A 298 27.19 28.21 -10.72
N ARG A 299 26.22 28.83 -10.02
CA ARG A 299 25.46 29.98 -10.52
C ARG A 299 26.35 31.18 -10.84
N SER A 300 27.43 31.37 -10.07
CA SER A 300 28.44 32.40 -10.35
C SER A 300 29.06 32.32 -11.75
N ARG A 301 29.02 31.14 -12.39
CA ARG A 301 29.54 30.88 -13.74
C ARG A 301 28.44 30.59 -14.77
N CYS A 302 27.26 30.20 -14.31
CA CYS A 302 26.15 29.75 -15.15
C CYS A 302 24.91 30.59 -14.83
N ALA A 303 24.73 31.72 -15.53
CA ALA A 303 23.63 32.65 -15.23
C ALA A 303 22.24 32.04 -15.42
N GLY A 304 22.10 31.05 -16.32
CA GLY A 304 20.85 30.31 -16.55
C GLY A 304 20.45 29.35 -15.42
N LEU A 305 21.36 29.01 -14.49
CA LEU A 305 21.12 28.07 -13.40
C LEU A 305 20.15 28.67 -12.38
N SER A 306 18.88 28.27 -12.48
CA SER A 306 17.75 28.89 -11.79
C SER A 306 16.97 27.90 -10.92
N TYR A 307 17.08 26.60 -11.17
CA TYR A 307 16.38 25.56 -10.42
C TYR A 307 17.31 24.79 -9.48
N ILE A 308 16.81 24.50 -8.29
CA ILE A 308 17.36 23.48 -7.40
C ILE A 308 16.28 22.40 -7.20
N ASP A 309 16.61 21.18 -7.59
CA ASP A 309 15.72 20.03 -7.47
C ASP A 309 16.20 19.11 -6.36
N LEU A 310 15.35 19.00 -5.34
CA LEU A 310 15.61 18.23 -4.13
C LEU A 310 15.28 16.74 -4.32
N GLY A 311 14.73 16.38 -5.49
CA GLY A 311 14.19 15.07 -5.79
C GLY A 311 13.01 14.72 -4.89
N GLY A 312 12.74 13.42 -4.77
CA GLY A 312 11.79 12.91 -3.79
C GLY A 312 12.40 12.73 -2.41
N GLY A 313 11.63 12.14 -1.49
CA GLY A 313 12.15 11.71 -0.18
C GLY A 313 11.30 12.10 1.02
N ILE A 314 10.30 12.96 0.85
CA ILE A 314 9.31 13.24 1.89
C ILE A 314 8.72 11.92 2.37
N GLY A 315 8.89 11.65 3.67
CA GLY A 315 8.44 10.42 4.30
C GLY A 315 6.93 10.41 4.52
N VAL A 316 6.33 9.23 4.36
CA VAL A 316 4.92 8.97 4.70
C VAL A 316 4.87 8.25 6.04
N ASP A 317 3.99 8.73 6.93
CA ASP A 317 3.75 8.10 8.22
C ASP A 317 2.78 6.92 8.07
N TYR A 318 3.31 5.73 7.77
CA TYR A 318 2.50 4.52 7.59
C TYR A 318 2.02 3.98 8.93
N ASP A 319 2.86 3.96 9.96
CA ASP A 319 2.50 3.41 11.28
C ASP A 319 1.75 4.41 12.18
N GLY A 320 1.78 5.71 11.89
CA GLY A 320 1.11 6.73 12.68
C GLY A 320 1.89 7.16 13.93
N SER A 321 3.14 6.70 14.08
CA SER A 321 3.99 6.99 15.23
C SER A 321 4.60 8.40 15.18
N ARG A 322 4.74 8.99 13.98
CA ARG A 322 5.50 10.23 13.72
C ARG A 322 6.92 10.19 14.28
N THR A 323 7.60 9.06 14.10
CA THR A 323 8.96 8.86 14.58
C THR A 323 9.96 8.75 13.43
N SER A 324 11.24 8.57 13.74
CA SER A 324 12.25 8.27 12.74
C SER A 324 12.30 6.79 12.33
N TYR A 325 11.29 6.00 12.70
CA TYR A 325 11.18 4.59 12.32
C TYR A 325 11.13 4.45 10.77
N PRO A 326 11.69 3.38 10.17
CA PRO A 326 11.81 3.24 8.71
C PRO A 326 10.53 3.46 7.89
N SER A 327 9.36 3.14 8.46
CA SER A 327 8.05 3.31 7.82
C SER A 327 7.27 4.52 8.37
N SER A 328 7.94 5.44 9.05
CA SER A 328 7.39 6.70 9.53
C SER A 328 8.28 7.89 9.13
N ALA A 329 7.90 9.08 9.57
CA ALA A 329 8.70 10.29 9.47
C ALA A 329 8.47 11.17 10.70
N ASN A 330 9.56 11.75 11.25
CA ASN A 330 9.50 12.58 12.45
C ASN A 330 9.13 14.05 12.17
N TYR A 331 8.54 14.33 11.01
CA TYR A 331 8.20 15.66 10.54
C TYR A 331 6.95 15.63 9.68
N SER A 332 6.28 16.78 9.58
CA SER A 332 5.13 16.94 8.69
C SER A 332 5.53 17.52 7.33
N VAL A 333 4.61 17.53 6.37
CA VAL A 333 4.80 18.19 5.08
C VAL A 333 5.05 19.70 5.25
N GLU A 334 4.37 20.31 6.20
CA GLU A 334 4.50 21.73 6.54
C GLU A 334 5.86 22.04 7.18
N GLU A 335 6.33 21.18 8.08
CA GLU A 335 7.69 21.28 8.63
C GLU A 335 8.75 21.06 7.54
N TYR A 336 8.55 20.10 6.65
CA TYR A 336 9.46 19.88 5.52
C TYR A 336 9.57 21.15 4.65
N ALA A 337 8.45 21.72 4.24
CA ALA A 337 8.42 22.91 3.39
C ALA A 337 9.10 24.11 4.09
N SER A 338 8.75 24.39 5.34
CA SER A 338 9.35 25.49 6.12
C SER A 338 10.86 25.31 6.31
N GLN A 339 11.34 24.11 6.66
CA GLN A 339 12.77 23.86 6.83
C GLN A 339 13.54 23.94 5.50
N VAL A 340 12.96 23.46 4.40
CA VAL A 340 13.58 23.57 3.07
C VAL A 340 13.74 25.04 2.67
N VAL A 341 12.66 25.82 2.74
CA VAL A 341 12.69 27.25 2.36
C VAL A 341 13.68 28.01 3.25
N PHE A 342 13.61 27.80 4.57
CA PHE A 342 14.52 28.44 5.52
C PHE A 342 16.00 28.17 5.19
N GLU A 343 16.38 26.90 5.00
CA GLU A 343 17.78 26.56 4.73
C GLU A 343 18.27 27.09 3.38
N ILE A 344 17.37 27.20 2.39
CA ILE A 344 17.68 27.82 1.10
C ILE A 344 17.87 29.34 1.26
N CYS A 345 16.97 30.03 1.96
CA CYS A 345 17.07 31.47 2.22
C CYS A 345 18.38 31.82 2.94
N GLU A 346 18.72 31.08 3.99
CA GLU A 346 19.93 31.32 4.79
C GLU A 346 21.17 31.22 3.92
N VAL A 347 21.32 30.10 3.19
CA VAL A 347 22.52 29.90 2.35
C VAL A 347 22.55 30.85 1.15
N ALA A 348 21.40 31.16 0.54
CA ALA A 348 21.34 32.13 -0.56
C ALA A 348 21.75 33.54 -0.09
N SER A 349 21.31 33.95 1.09
CA SER A 349 21.67 35.23 1.71
C SER A 349 23.14 35.29 2.06
N GLU A 350 23.71 34.23 2.65
CA GLU A 350 25.16 34.10 2.91
C GLU A 350 25.99 34.26 1.63
N LEU A 351 25.48 33.80 0.49
CA LEU A 351 26.15 33.86 -0.81
C LEU A 351 25.82 35.12 -1.62
N GLU A 352 24.98 36.02 -1.09
CA GLU A 352 24.47 37.22 -1.77
C GLU A 352 23.84 36.90 -3.15
N LEU A 353 23.15 35.75 -3.24
CA LEU A 353 22.47 35.30 -4.45
C LEU A 353 20.95 35.36 -4.28
N PRO A 354 20.18 35.67 -5.34
CA PRO A 354 18.75 35.52 -5.29
C PRO A 354 18.39 34.03 -5.13
N PRO A 355 17.31 33.71 -4.39
CA PRO A 355 16.92 32.32 -4.18
C PRO A 355 16.59 31.59 -5.50
N PRO A 356 16.88 30.27 -5.61
CA PRO A 356 16.46 29.45 -6.74
C PRO A 356 14.94 29.20 -6.76
N THR A 357 14.44 28.73 -7.91
CA THR A 357 13.20 27.95 -7.94
C THR A 357 13.43 26.59 -7.29
N ILE A 358 12.59 26.23 -6.31
CA ILE A 358 12.63 24.95 -5.61
C ILE A 358 11.81 23.93 -6.38
N VAL A 359 12.39 22.77 -6.66
CA VAL A 359 11.69 21.63 -7.26
C VAL A 359 11.68 20.44 -6.29
N THR A 360 10.54 19.75 -6.19
CA THR A 360 10.40 18.53 -5.38
C THR A 360 9.66 17.42 -6.12
N GLU A 361 10.18 16.20 -6.13
CA GLU A 361 9.60 15.03 -6.81
C GLU A 361 8.88 14.08 -5.82
N SER A 362 7.94 14.60 -5.04
CA SER A 362 7.42 13.91 -3.83
C SER A 362 6.31 12.87 -4.08
N GLY A 363 6.47 12.01 -5.09
CA GLY A 363 5.41 11.11 -5.57
C GLY A 363 4.77 10.21 -4.49
N ARG A 364 5.56 9.56 -3.63
CA ARG A 364 5.04 8.68 -2.56
C ARG A 364 4.05 9.41 -1.64
N THR A 365 4.38 10.65 -1.27
CA THR A 365 3.54 11.49 -0.40
C THR A 365 2.20 11.83 -1.05
N LEU A 366 2.17 11.96 -2.38
CA LEU A 366 0.96 12.31 -3.14
C LEU A 366 -0.01 11.14 -3.28
N VAL A 367 0.52 9.93 -3.47
CA VAL A 367 -0.30 8.78 -3.87
C VAL A 367 -0.42 7.70 -2.80
N ALA A 368 0.33 7.70 -1.70
CA ALA A 368 0.25 6.60 -0.73
C ALA A 368 -1.21 6.34 -0.26
N LYS A 369 -1.92 7.39 0.19
CA LYS A 369 -3.24 7.29 0.84
C LYS A 369 -4.43 7.08 -0.11
N HIS A 370 -4.23 7.15 -1.43
CA HIS A 370 -5.36 7.17 -2.36
C HIS A 370 -5.96 5.78 -2.64
N ALA A 371 -5.31 4.69 -2.21
CA ALA A 371 -5.72 3.33 -2.54
C ALA A 371 -5.84 2.43 -1.30
N VAL A 372 -6.81 1.51 -1.37
CA VAL A 372 -7.08 0.46 -0.38
C VAL A 372 -7.19 -0.87 -1.11
N THR A 373 -6.39 -1.85 -0.72
CA THR A 373 -6.50 -3.23 -1.22
C THR A 373 -7.39 -4.02 -0.28
N ILE A 374 -8.48 -4.60 -0.79
CA ILE A 374 -9.46 -5.32 0.01
C ILE A 374 -9.49 -6.80 -0.38
N ALA A 375 -9.44 -7.68 0.62
CA ALA A 375 -9.53 -9.13 0.46
C ALA A 375 -10.54 -9.74 1.45
N ASP A 376 -11.18 -10.86 1.08
CA ASP A 376 -11.92 -11.68 2.04
C ASP A 376 -10.96 -12.57 2.84
N LEU A 377 -11.24 -12.69 4.14
CA LEU A 377 -10.54 -13.56 5.08
C LEU A 377 -11.28 -14.86 5.25
N ARG A 378 -10.50 -15.94 5.38
CA ARG A 378 -10.96 -17.29 5.68
C ARG A 378 -10.11 -17.82 6.82
N GLU A 379 -10.72 -18.41 7.81
CA GLU A 379 -9.96 -19.12 8.83
C GLU A 379 -9.32 -20.37 8.23
N VAL A 380 -8.03 -20.58 8.52
CA VAL A 380 -7.29 -21.80 8.11
C VAL A 380 -7.41 -22.90 9.16
N GLN A 381 -7.92 -22.60 10.36
CA GLN A 381 -8.07 -23.62 11.38
C GLN A 381 -9.00 -24.73 10.92
N GLY A 382 -8.46 -25.96 10.99
CA GLY A 382 -9.28 -27.15 10.86
C GLY A 382 -10.28 -27.23 12.01
N GLU A 383 -11.40 -27.87 11.75
CA GLU A 383 -12.34 -28.25 12.81
C GLU A 383 -11.60 -29.05 13.89
N LEU A 384 -11.99 -28.85 15.16
CA LEU A 384 -11.48 -29.67 16.25
C LEU A 384 -11.96 -31.12 16.05
N LEU A 385 -11.14 -31.93 15.38
CA LEU A 385 -11.48 -33.31 15.07
C LEU A 385 -11.59 -34.14 16.35
N PRO A 386 -12.53 -35.10 16.43
CA PRO A 386 -12.64 -36.00 17.58
C PRO A 386 -11.34 -36.77 17.78
N VAL A 387 -10.87 -36.86 19.04
CA VAL A 387 -9.79 -37.79 19.39
C VAL A 387 -10.39 -39.19 19.43
N PRO A 388 -9.69 -40.23 18.93
CA PRO A 388 -10.07 -41.62 19.16
C PRO A 388 -10.36 -41.88 20.65
N ALA A 389 -11.29 -42.80 20.93
CA ALA A 389 -11.54 -43.27 22.29
C ALA A 389 -10.32 -44.05 22.81
N PRO A 390 -10.03 -44.02 24.14
CA PRO A 390 -8.94 -44.81 24.71
C PRO A 390 -9.15 -46.30 24.43
N THR A 391 -8.04 -47.01 24.20
CA THR A 391 -8.05 -48.46 23.96
C THR A 391 -7.28 -49.20 25.06
N GLU A 392 -7.50 -50.51 25.21
CA GLU A 392 -6.79 -51.34 26.21
C GLU A 392 -5.27 -51.42 25.96
N HIS A 393 -4.81 -51.01 24.77
CA HIS A 393 -3.40 -51.01 24.37
C HIS A 393 -2.88 -49.60 24.08
N GLU A 394 -3.54 -48.57 24.61
CA GLU A 394 -3.11 -47.18 24.45
C GLU A 394 -1.71 -46.98 25.08
N ASP A 395 -0.82 -46.30 24.35
CA ASP A 395 0.51 -46.00 24.86
C ASP A 395 0.42 -45.05 26.06
N ARG A 396 1.35 -45.23 27.01
CA ARG A 396 1.44 -44.43 28.23
C ARG A 396 1.40 -42.92 27.92
N LEU A 397 2.10 -42.44 26.90
CA LEU A 397 2.15 -41.01 26.60
C LEU A 397 0.79 -40.43 26.22
N ILE A 398 -0.06 -41.23 25.56
CA ILE A 398 -1.40 -40.81 25.17
C ILE A 398 -2.33 -40.81 26.39
N SER A 399 -2.24 -41.83 27.26
CA SER A 399 -3.02 -41.87 28.49
C SER A 399 -2.67 -40.69 29.41
N GLU A 400 -1.38 -40.36 29.54
CA GLU A 400 -0.91 -39.22 30.35
C GLU A 400 -1.41 -37.88 29.76
N LEU A 401 -1.44 -37.73 28.43
CA LEU A 401 -2.05 -36.56 27.78
C LEU A 401 -3.57 -36.46 28.04
N ARG A 402 -4.30 -37.58 28.13
CA ARG A 402 -5.73 -37.58 28.51
C ARG A 402 -5.91 -37.15 29.96
N GLU A 403 -5.13 -37.72 30.88
CA GLU A 403 -5.17 -37.35 32.30
C GLU A 403 -4.83 -35.88 32.51
N THR A 404 -3.86 -35.37 31.74
CA THR A 404 -3.49 -33.95 31.74
C THR A 404 -4.66 -33.08 31.28
N LEU A 405 -5.33 -33.44 30.20
CA LEU A 405 -6.49 -32.70 29.68
C LEU A 405 -7.64 -32.64 30.70
N ASP A 406 -7.93 -33.76 31.37
CA ASP A 406 -9.01 -33.86 32.35
C ASP A 406 -8.67 -33.13 33.67
N GLY A 407 -7.39 -33.10 34.05
CA GLY A 407 -6.94 -32.57 35.34
C GLY A 407 -6.45 -31.11 35.36
N ILE A 408 -6.18 -30.51 34.19
CA ILE A 408 -5.58 -29.16 34.13
C ILE A 408 -6.55 -28.06 34.58
N ASN A 409 -6.08 -27.23 35.52
CA ASN A 409 -6.82 -26.15 36.14
C ASN A 409 -5.90 -24.98 36.52
N VAL A 410 -6.46 -23.93 37.14
CA VAL A 410 -5.73 -22.69 37.48
C VAL A 410 -4.53 -22.93 38.41
N LYS A 411 -4.59 -23.92 39.30
CA LYS A 411 -3.55 -24.16 40.33
C LYS A 411 -2.36 -24.96 39.83
N ASN A 412 -2.56 -25.83 38.85
CA ASN A 412 -1.55 -26.75 38.32
C ASN A 412 -1.22 -26.46 36.84
N LEU A 413 -1.61 -25.29 36.32
CA LEU A 413 -1.46 -24.89 34.92
C LEU A 413 -0.02 -25.07 34.42
N GLU A 414 0.97 -24.59 35.17
CA GLU A 414 2.37 -24.62 34.74
C GLU A 414 2.92 -26.05 34.63
N GLU A 415 2.74 -26.85 35.68
CA GLU A 415 3.17 -28.26 35.72
C GLU A 415 2.54 -29.08 34.59
N TYR A 416 1.21 -29.06 34.50
CA TYR A 416 0.46 -29.85 33.52
C TYR A 416 0.73 -29.38 32.09
N PHE A 417 1.03 -28.09 31.89
CA PHE A 417 1.42 -27.59 30.58
C PHE A 417 2.81 -28.07 30.14
N HIS A 418 3.80 -28.07 31.05
CA HIS A 418 5.13 -28.59 30.76
C HIS A 418 5.07 -30.11 30.48
N ASP A 419 4.35 -30.86 31.30
CA ASP A 419 4.16 -32.30 31.11
C ASP A 419 3.49 -32.59 29.76
N ALA A 420 2.44 -31.85 29.39
CA ALA A 420 1.81 -31.99 28.08
C ALA A 420 2.77 -31.74 26.90
N VAL A 421 3.67 -30.75 27.03
CA VAL A 421 4.67 -30.43 26.00
C VAL A 421 5.67 -31.58 25.88
N ASP A 422 6.16 -32.09 26.99
CA ASP A 422 7.13 -33.20 27.04
C ASP A 422 6.51 -34.50 26.48
N TYR A 423 5.30 -34.86 26.91
CA TYR A 423 4.60 -36.05 26.40
C TYR A 423 4.34 -35.97 24.89
N ARG A 424 3.95 -34.79 24.38
CA ARG A 424 3.79 -34.58 22.94
C ARG A 424 5.11 -34.79 22.21
N ASP A 425 6.19 -34.17 22.68
CA ASP A 425 7.48 -34.23 21.99
C ASP A 425 8.08 -35.63 22.03
N GLU A 426 7.93 -36.35 23.15
CA GLU A 426 8.32 -37.75 23.25
C GLU A 426 7.50 -38.62 22.30
N ALA A 427 6.17 -38.42 22.21
CA ALA A 427 5.32 -39.17 21.29
C ALA A 427 5.71 -38.91 19.81
N LEU A 428 5.98 -37.67 19.43
CA LEU A 428 6.44 -37.34 18.06
C LEU A 428 7.81 -37.96 17.74
N GLN A 429 8.72 -37.98 18.71
CA GLN A 429 10.02 -38.65 18.57
C GLN A 429 9.87 -40.16 18.43
N LEU A 430 9.06 -40.81 19.26
CA LEU A 430 8.82 -42.25 19.20
C LEU A 430 8.14 -42.65 17.89
N PHE A 431 7.17 -41.88 17.40
CA PHE A 431 6.61 -42.05 16.07
C PHE A 431 7.69 -41.97 14.98
N SER A 432 8.55 -40.95 15.01
CA SER A 432 9.63 -40.80 14.01
C SER A 432 10.61 -41.98 13.98
N ARG A 433 10.73 -42.71 15.09
CA ARG A 433 11.57 -43.89 15.26
C ARG A 433 10.83 -45.21 15.02
N GLY A 434 9.54 -45.15 14.68
CA GLY A 434 8.70 -46.31 14.37
C GLY A 434 8.14 -47.07 15.58
N TYR A 435 8.17 -46.47 16.79
CA TYR A 435 7.63 -47.09 18.00
C TYR A 435 6.15 -46.81 18.23
N LEU A 436 5.59 -45.76 17.62
CA LEU A 436 4.18 -45.41 17.71
C LEU A 436 3.51 -45.46 16.34
N SER A 437 2.22 -45.79 16.33
CA SER A 437 1.39 -45.79 15.12
C SER A 437 1.01 -44.39 14.67
N LEU A 438 0.42 -44.27 13.47
CA LEU A 438 -0.11 -43.00 13.00
C LEU A 438 -1.29 -42.52 13.86
N GLU A 439 -2.10 -43.46 14.34
CA GLU A 439 -3.23 -43.24 15.24
C GLU A 439 -2.77 -42.71 16.61
N ASP A 440 -1.67 -43.24 17.13
CA ASP A 440 -1.05 -42.77 18.38
C ASP A 440 -0.55 -41.34 18.25
N ARG A 441 0.16 -41.06 17.14
CA ARG A 441 0.62 -39.71 16.81
C ARG A 441 -0.56 -38.74 16.67
N ALA A 442 -1.60 -39.12 15.94
CA ALA A 442 -2.79 -38.30 15.76
C ALA A 442 -3.51 -38.04 17.10
N SER A 443 -3.54 -39.04 17.99
CA SER A 443 -4.11 -38.89 19.33
C SER A 443 -3.29 -37.93 20.18
N ALA A 444 -1.96 -38.05 20.18
CA ALA A 444 -1.07 -37.13 20.88
C ALA A 444 -1.21 -35.69 20.39
N GLU A 445 -1.21 -35.46 19.07
CA GLU A 445 -1.42 -34.14 18.45
C GLU A 445 -2.82 -33.58 18.81
N GLY A 446 -3.87 -34.40 18.70
CA GLY A 446 -5.25 -34.01 18.96
C GLY A 446 -5.59 -33.74 20.43
N LEU A 447 -4.99 -34.48 21.38
CA LEU A 447 -5.09 -34.24 22.81
C LEU A 447 -4.31 -32.99 23.21
N PHE A 448 -3.06 -32.87 22.76
CA PHE A 448 -2.24 -31.70 23.05
C PHE A 448 -2.89 -30.41 22.55
N HIS A 449 -3.50 -30.43 21.36
CA HIS A 449 -4.24 -29.28 20.85
C HIS A 449 -5.42 -28.89 21.76
N ARG A 450 -6.13 -29.84 22.36
CA ARG A 450 -7.21 -29.57 23.33
C ARG A 450 -6.68 -29.01 24.65
N ILE A 451 -5.58 -29.56 25.16
CA ILE A 451 -4.89 -29.05 26.35
C ILE A 451 -4.52 -27.59 26.10
N ARG A 452 -3.92 -27.29 24.94
CA ARG A 452 -3.58 -25.93 24.52
C ARG A 452 -4.77 -24.97 24.57
N LEU A 453 -5.93 -25.37 24.05
CA LEU A 453 -7.17 -24.58 24.09
C LEU A 453 -7.71 -24.40 25.52
N GLN A 454 -7.52 -25.37 26.41
CA GLN A 454 -7.88 -25.26 27.82
C GLN A 454 -6.93 -24.33 28.57
N CYS A 455 -5.62 -24.43 28.34
CA CYS A 455 -4.62 -23.50 28.87
C CYS A 455 -4.92 -22.06 28.46
N ALA A 456 -5.20 -21.81 27.18
CA ALA A 456 -5.55 -20.48 26.69
C ALA A 456 -6.76 -19.89 27.44
N ARG A 457 -7.82 -20.68 27.66
CA ARG A 457 -9.01 -20.27 28.43
C ARG A 457 -8.67 -19.93 29.88
N ILE A 458 -7.79 -20.70 30.53
CA ILE A 458 -7.36 -20.47 31.91
C ILE A 458 -6.50 -19.21 31.99
N VAL A 459 -5.52 -19.06 31.09
CA VAL A 459 -4.61 -17.91 31.01
C VAL A 459 -5.36 -16.58 30.87
N HIS A 460 -6.42 -16.54 30.05
CA HIS A 460 -7.27 -15.35 29.91
C HIS A 460 -8.00 -14.92 31.20
N GLN A 461 -8.13 -15.80 32.19
CA GLN A 461 -8.78 -15.52 33.48
C GLN A 461 -7.77 -15.07 34.56
N LEU A 462 -6.47 -15.22 34.31
CA LEU A 462 -5.43 -14.87 35.25
C LEU A 462 -5.12 -13.36 35.23
N GLN A 463 -4.93 -12.76 36.40
CA GLN A 463 -4.44 -11.38 36.51
C GLN A 463 -2.96 -11.26 36.12
N HIS A 464 -2.17 -12.30 36.40
CA HIS A 464 -0.74 -12.37 36.12
C HIS A 464 -0.41 -13.74 35.52
N PRO A 465 -0.65 -13.95 34.22
CA PRO A 465 -0.37 -15.23 33.57
C PRO A 465 1.14 -15.47 33.43
N PRO A 466 1.62 -16.74 33.47
CA PRO A 466 3.02 -17.07 33.23
C PRO A 466 3.47 -16.68 31.81
N GLU A 467 4.54 -15.88 31.71
CA GLU A 467 5.00 -15.31 30.43
C GLU A 467 5.43 -16.39 29.42
N GLU A 468 6.04 -17.48 29.89
CA GLU A 468 6.46 -18.61 29.04
C GLU A 468 5.27 -19.29 28.34
N ILE A 469 4.19 -19.56 29.08
CA ILE A 469 2.98 -20.21 28.55
C ILE A 469 2.29 -19.26 27.58
N VAL A 470 2.17 -17.97 27.94
CA VAL A 470 1.62 -16.95 27.04
C VAL A 470 2.43 -16.92 25.75
N ASN A 471 3.75 -16.83 25.82
CA ASN A 471 4.63 -16.83 24.66
C ASN A 471 4.52 -18.11 23.82
N PHE A 472 4.34 -19.28 24.44
CA PHE A 472 4.15 -20.54 23.72
C PHE A 472 2.80 -20.57 22.99
N LEU A 473 1.72 -20.20 23.69
CA LEU A 473 0.37 -20.15 23.11
C LEU A 473 0.31 -19.11 21.99
N ASP A 474 0.99 -17.98 22.17
CA ASP A 474 1.14 -16.91 21.18
C ASP A 474 2.04 -17.32 20.00
N ARG A 475 2.86 -18.37 20.08
CA ARG A 475 3.56 -18.95 18.92
C ARG A 475 2.67 -19.90 18.12
N ALA A 476 1.59 -20.38 18.73
CA ALA A 476 0.65 -21.34 18.15
C ALA A 476 -0.44 -20.65 17.29
N GLN A 477 -0.04 -19.59 16.58
CA GLN A 477 -0.89 -18.52 16.03
C GLN A 477 -1.98 -19.04 15.10
N VAL A 478 -3.16 -18.44 15.25
CA VAL A 478 -4.27 -18.64 14.32
C VAL A 478 -3.88 -18.02 12.98
N LYS A 479 -4.01 -18.77 11.87
CA LYS A 479 -3.73 -18.24 10.54
C LYS A 479 -5.03 -17.95 9.82
N TYR A 480 -5.18 -16.74 9.32
CA TYR A 480 -6.27 -16.35 8.43
C TYR A 480 -5.73 -16.22 7.03
N LEU A 481 -6.35 -16.95 6.11
CA LEU A 481 -6.10 -16.92 4.69
C LEU A 481 -6.85 -15.75 4.07
N ALA A 482 -6.13 -14.72 3.66
CA ALA A 482 -6.65 -13.64 2.85
C ALA A 482 -6.62 -14.05 1.38
N ASN A 483 -7.76 -13.93 0.71
CA ASN A 483 -7.90 -14.20 -0.72
C ASN A 483 -7.29 -13.06 -1.57
N PHE A 484 -5.97 -13.02 -1.60
CA PHE A 484 -5.16 -12.12 -2.43
C PHE A 484 -3.74 -12.67 -2.58
N SER A 485 -2.89 -11.98 -3.34
CA SER A 485 -1.45 -12.28 -3.45
C SER A 485 -0.63 -11.08 -2.97
N ILE A 486 0.28 -11.32 -2.03
CA ILE A 486 1.23 -10.32 -1.51
C ILE A 486 2.17 -9.88 -2.62
N PHE A 487 2.66 -10.81 -3.45
CA PHE A 487 3.53 -10.50 -4.59
C PHE A 487 2.86 -9.60 -5.64
N GLN A 488 1.53 -9.67 -5.75
CA GLN A 488 0.75 -8.88 -6.70
C GLN A 488 0.24 -7.56 -6.10
N SER A 489 -0.05 -7.51 -4.79
CA SER A 489 -0.75 -6.36 -4.18
C SER A 489 0.05 -5.63 -3.11
N LEU A 490 1.04 -6.29 -2.50
CA LEU A 490 1.90 -5.76 -1.44
C LEU A 490 3.39 -6.14 -1.64
N PRO A 491 3.98 -5.93 -2.83
CA PRO A 491 5.35 -6.39 -3.13
C PRO A 491 6.43 -5.75 -2.24
N ASP A 492 6.22 -4.51 -1.75
CA ASP A 492 7.13 -3.87 -0.81
C ASP A 492 7.16 -4.59 0.56
N THR A 493 6.09 -5.26 0.99
CA THR A 493 6.09 -6.07 2.22
C THR A 493 7.06 -7.24 2.10
N TRP A 494 7.10 -7.88 0.93
CA TRP A 494 8.00 -9.01 0.67
C TRP A 494 9.45 -8.56 0.42
N SER A 495 9.66 -7.53 -0.40
CA SER A 495 10.99 -7.19 -0.91
C SER A 495 11.84 -6.35 0.05
N ILE A 496 11.21 -5.54 0.90
CA ILE A 496 11.89 -4.56 1.76
C ILE A 496 11.23 -4.47 3.15
N ASP A 497 10.46 -5.48 3.57
CA ASP A 497 9.77 -5.57 4.86
C ASP A 497 8.82 -4.39 5.17
N GLN A 498 8.32 -3.67 4.15
CA GLN A 498 7.50 -2.48 4.35
C GLN A 498 6.23 -2.84 5.11
N VAL A 499 5.88 -2.02 6.12
CA VAL A 499 4.64 -2.21 6.86
C VAL A 499 3.51 -1.41 6.22
N PHE A 500 2.34 -2.03 6.14
CA PHE A 500 1.10 -1.38 5.73
C PHE A 500 0.09 -1.47 6.87
N PRO A 501 -0.72 -0.43 7.08
CA PRO A 501 -1.85 -0.53 7.98
C PRO A 501 -2.88 -1.51 7.45
N ALA A 502 -3.49 -2.27 8.35
CA ALA A 502 -4.59 -3.16 8.04
C ALA A 502 -5.67 -3.08 9.11
N ALA A 503 -6.93 -3.13 8.68
CA ALA A 503 -8.07 -3.19 9.59
C ALA A 503 -9.25 -3.94 8.94
N PRO A 504 -10.07 -4.66 9.72
CA PRO A 504 -11.33 -5.22 9.26
C PRO A 504 -12.24 -4.14 8.68
N LEU A 505 -13.07 -4.45 7.69
CA LEU A 505 -14.03 -3.46 7.18
C LEU A 505 -15.30 -3.36 8.04
N SER A 506 -15.57 -4.35 8.89
CA SER A 506 -16.75 -4.41 9.75
C SER A 506 -16.42 -5.03 11.11
N GLY A 507 -17.37 -4.94 12.05
CA GLY A 507 -17.24 -5.51 13.40
C GLY A 507 -16.63 -4.56 14.44
N HIS A 508 -16.37 -3.30 14.12
CA HIS A 508 -15.69 -2.36 15.03
C HIS A 508 -16.47 -2.04 16.32
N GLY A 509 -17.76 -2.35 16.39
CA GLY A 509 -18.57 -2.25 17.60
C GLY A 509 -18.39 -3.40 18.61
N HIS A 510 -17.61 -4.42 18.25
CA HIS A 510 -17.33 -5.59 19.07
C HIS A 510 -15.82 -5.69 19.38
N VAL A 511 -15.47 -6.49 20.39
CA VAL A 511 -14.08 -6.79 20.73
C VAL A 511 -13.66 -8.03 19.94
N PRO A 512 -12.54 -7.99 19.19
CA PRO A 512 -12.01 -9.16 18.49
C PRO A 512 -11.62 -10.25 19.48
N GLY A 513 -11.86 -11.51 19.11
CA GLY A 513 -11.58 -12.68 19.96
C GLY A 513 -10.26 -13.37 19.63
N VAL A 514 -9.62 -13.05 18.51
CA VAL A 514 -8.49 -13.81 17.96
C VAL A 514 -7.36 -12.87 17.55
N ASN A 515 -6.12 -13.23 17.86
CA ASN A 515 -4.93 -12.62 17.24
C ASN A 515 -4.45 -13.55 16.13
N ALA A 516 -4.50 -13.10 14.88
CA ALA A 516 -4.19 -13.95 13.73
C ALA A 516 -3.00 -13.44 12.90
N GLU A 517 -2.22 -14.37 12.35
CA GLU A 517 -1.36 -14.11 11.20
C GLU A 517 -2.23 -14.03 9.94
N VAL A 518 -1.90 -13.14 9.02
CA VAL A 518 -2.56 -13.07 7.72
C VAL A 518 -1.64 -13.65 6.67
N VAL A 519 -2.05 -14.79 6.11
CA VAL A 519 -1.37 -15.47 4.99
C VAL A 519 -2.16 -15.27 3.71
N ASP A 520 -1.49 -15.27 2.57
CA ASP A 520 -2.09 -15.13 1.26
C ASP A 520 -2.40 -16.52 0.64
N ILE A 521 -3.02 -16.57 -0.54
CA ILE A 521 -3.41 -17.85 -1.20
C ILE A 521 -2.30 -18.49 -2.02
N THR A 522 -1.08 -17.96 -1.97
CA THR A 522 0.04 -18.55 -2.69
C THR A 522 0.54 -19.82 -2.00
N CYS A 523 1.26 -20.66 -2.76
CA CYS A 523 1.89 -21.85 -2.19
C CYS A 523 3.27 -21.53 -1.56
N ASP A 524 3.68 -20.26 -1.58
CA ASP A 524 4.96 -19.82 -1.06
C ASP A 524 4.82 -19.47 0.43
N SER A 525 5.76 -19.95 1.24
CA SER A 525 5.78 -19.64 2.68
C SER A 525 6.06 -18.16 2.98
N ASP A 526 6.64 -17.42 2.04
CA ASP A 526 6.81 -15.97 2.12
C ASP A 526 5.50 -15.21 1.86
N GLY A 527 4.43 -15.90 1.45
CA GLY A 527 3.06 -15.41 1.36
C GLY A 527 2.40 -15.11 2.71
N CYS A 528 3.12 -14.42 3.61
CA CYS A 528 2.65 -14.06 4.95
C CYS A 528 2.97 -12.59 5.27
N VAL A 529 1.98 -11.86 5.79
CA VAL A 529 2.19 -10.51 6.31
C VAL A 529 2.78 -10.61 7.72
N LYS A 530 4.10 -10.43 7.82
CA LYS A 530 4.88 -10.62 9.07
C LYS A 530 4.63 -9.53 10.12
N THR A 531 4.27 -8.32 9.67
CA THR A 531 4.14 -7.14 10.53
C THR A 531 3.11 -6.17 9.97
N PHE A 532 2.26 -5.64 10.86
CA PHE A 532 1.25 -4.64 10.56
C PHE A 532 1.61 -3.30 11.21
N ALA A 533 1.30 -2.21 10.52
CA ALA A 533 1.67 -0.87 10.97
C ALA A 533 0.84 -0.46 12.19
N HIS A 534 1.50 -0.06 13.29
CA HIS A 534 0.83 0.46 14.48
C HIS A 534 1.70 1.48 15.23
N PRO A 535 1.13 2.55 15.80
CA PRO A 535 1.92 3.70 16.28
C PRO A 535 2.85 3.44 17.45
N ASP A 536 2.50 2.49 18.32
CA ASP A 536 3.23 2.24 19.55
C ASP A 536 4.36 1.23 19.30
N ASP A 537 4.00 0.06 18.78
CA ASP A 537 4.91 -0.90 18.15
C ASP A 537 4.15 -1.65 17.05
N ASN A 538 4.85 -2.05 15.99
CA ASN A 538 4.24 -2.76 14.88
C ASN A 538 3.72 -4.13 15.36
N LEU A 539 2.50 -4.46 14.96
CA LEU A 539 1.87 -5.69 15.41
C LEU A 539 2.41 -6.87 14.61
N LYS A 540 2.79 -7.96 15.28
CA LYS A 540 3.18 -9.22 14.62
C LYS A 540 1.97 -10.05 14.17
N THR A 541 0.84 -9.86 14.87
CA THR A 541 -0.45 -10.47 14.59
C THR A 541 -1.53 -9.40 14.59
N LEU A 542 -2.62 -9.63 13.89
CA LEU A 542 -3.73 -8.70 13.82
C LEU A 542 -4.88 -9.18 14.71
N PRO A 543 -5.42 -8.34 15.61
CA PRO A 543 -6.60 -8.70 16.39
C PRO A 543 -7.85 -8.69 15.49
N LEU A 544 -8.47 -9.84 15.29
CA LEU A 544 -9.58 -10.08 14.35
C LEU A 544 -10.76 -10.78 15.04
N HIS A 545 -11.95 -10.58 14.46
CA HIS A 545 -13.15 -11.33 14.82
C HIS A 545 -13.10 -12.70 14.16
N GLU A 546 -13.72 -13.70 14.79
CA GLU A 546 -13.93 -15.01 14.18
C GLU A 546 -14.73 -14.84 12.88
N PRO A 547 -14.21 -15.30 11.73
CA PRO A 547 -14.96 -15.23 10.49
C PRO A 547 -16.20 -16.10 10.62
N PRO A 548 -17.33 -15.68 10.05
CA PRO A 548 -18.58 -16.41 10.21
C PRO A 548 -18.50 -17.79 9.55
N ALA A 549 -19.20 -18.75 10.16
CA ALA A 549 -19.29 -20.13 9.71
C ALA A 549 -19.66 -20.25 8.22
N ARG A 550 -19.37 -21.41 7.63
CA ARG A 550 -19.60 -21.70 6.21
C ARG A 550 -21.03 -21.32 5.80
N GLY A 551 -21.16 -20.39 4.85
CA GLY A 551 -22.45 -19.85 4.38
C GLY A 551 -22.81 -18.46 4.93
N GLY A 552 -22.10 -17.95 5.94
CA GLY A 552 -22.24 -16.56 6.41
C GLY A 552 -21.61 -15.54 5.48
N GLU A 553 -21.87 -14.25 5.74
CA GLU A 553 -21.31 -13.13 5.00
C GLU A 553 -19.76 -13.12 5.06
N PRO A 554 -19.02 -12.84 3.98
CA PRO A 554 -17.57 -12.84 4.05
C PRO A 554 -17.04 -11.76 4.99
N TYR A 555 -15.99 -12.10 5.75
CA TYR A 555 -15.29 -11.14 6.59
C TYR A 555 -14.16 -10.51 5.78
N TYR A 556 -14.10 -9.18 5.72
CA TYR A 556 -13.19 -8.46 4.82
C TYR A 556 -12.10 -7.72 5.59
N LEU A 557 -10.90 -7.71 5.01
CA LEU A 557 -9.74 -6.96 5.48
C LEU A 557 -9.32 -5.93 4.44
N GLY A 558 -9.13 -4.69 4.88
CA GLY A 558 -8.53 -3.64 4.08
C GLY A 558 -7.06 -3.44 4.45
N PHE A 559 -6.19 -3.39 3.43
CA PHE A 559 -4.81 -2.91 3.52
C PHE A 559 -4.76 -1.49 2.96
N PHE A 560 -4.30 -0.55 3.78
CA PHE A 560 -4.36 0.87 3.48
C PHE A 560 -3.00 1.42 3.06
N MET A 561 -3.04 2.61 2.46
CA MET A 561 -1.85 3.31 1.97
C MET A 561 -1.06 2.55 0.89
N THR A 562 -1.74 1.73 0.08
CA THR A 562 -1.12 0.86 -0.94
C THR A 562 -0.91 1.55 -2.28
N GLY A 563 -1.14 2.87 -2.37
CA GLY A 563 -1.19 3.57 -3.65
C GLY A 563 0.16 3.93 -4.29
N ALA A 564 1.28 3.78 -3.55
CA ALA A 564 2.63 4.07 -4.05
C ALA A 564 3.41 2.77 -4.29
N TYR A 565 4.04 2.64 -5.45
CA TYR A 565 4.90 1.52 -5.90
C TYR A 565 4.24 0.16 -6.09
N GLN A 566 3.19 -0.17 -5.32
CA GLN A 566 2.59 -1.52 -5.31
C GLN A 566 2.12 -1.97 -6.69
N ASP A 567 1.47 -1.08 -7.44
CA ASP A 567 0.99 -1.38 -8.79
C ASP A 567 2.11 -1.64 -9.81
N SER A 568 3.22 -0.93 -9.66
CA SER A 568 4.34 -0.92 -10.60
C SER A 568 5.31 -2.08 -10.35
N LEU A 569 5.38 -2.56 -9.11
CA LEU A 569 6.22 -3.68 -8.68
C LEU A 569 5.48 -5.02 -8.64
N ALA A 570 4.17 -5.01 -8.89
CA ALA A 570 3.32 -6.19 -8.84
C ALA A 570 3.80 -7.29 -9.79
N ASN A 571 3.87 -8.52 -9.28
CA ASN A 571 4.23 -9.71 -10.04
C ASN A 571 3.12 -10.76 -10.01
N THR A 572 3.01 -11.55 -11.09
CA THR A 572 2.02 -12.61 -11.28
C THR A 572 2.46 -13.95 -10.68
N HIS A 573 3.02 -13.94 -9.46
CA HIS A 573 3.42 -15.17 -8.76
C HIS A 573 2.23 -16.13 -8.62
N ASN A 574 2.45 -17.42 -8.87
CA ASN A 574 1.39 -18.44 -9.00
C ASN A 574 0.30 -18.12 -10.04
N LEU A 575 0.61 -17.29 -11.04
CA LEU A 575 -0.34 -16.83 -12.06
C LEU A 575 -1.52 -16.04 -11.47
N PHE A 576 -1.37 -15.46 -10.27
CA PHE A 576 -2.34 -14.51 -9.74
C PHE A 576 -2.11 -13.14 -10.37
N GLY A 577 -2.91 -12.86 -11.40
CA GLY A 577 -2.83 -11.60 -12.14
C GLY A 577 -3.41 -10.39 -11.42
N ARG A 578 -3.44 -9.26 -12.14
CA ARG A 578 -3.92 -7.96 -11.62
C ARG A 578 -5.32 -8.07 -10.99
N CYS A 579 -5.49 -7.43 -9.83
CA CYS A 579 -6.78 -7.35 -9.16
C CYS A 579 -7.80 -6.49 -9.94
N HIS A 580 -9.09 -6.62 -9.61
CA HIS A 580 -10.09 -5.64 -10.03
C HIS A 580 -9.72 -4.24 -9.51
N GLU A 581 -9.81 -3.23 -10.37
CA GLU A 581 -9.61 -1.83 -9.99
C GLU A 581 -10.97 -1.13 -9.93
N VAL A 582 -11.26 -0.49 -8.80
CA VAL A 582 -12.51 0.21 -8.53
C VAL A 582 -12.17 1.66 -8.23
N ILE A 583 -12.59 2.58 -9.06
CA ILE A 583 -12.34 4.01 -8.86
C ILE A 583 -13.64 4.65 -8.39
N VAL A 584 -13.59 5.29 -7.23
CA VAL A 584 -14.72 5.99 -6.65
C VAL A 584 -14.82 7.37 -7.30
N ARG A 585 -15.99 7.68 -7.87
CA ARG A 585 -16.26 8.87 -8.66
C ARG A 585 -17.46 9.63 -8.10
N GLY A 586 -17.40 10.95 -8.13
CA GLY A 586 -18.58 11.79 -7.92
C GLY A 586 -19.56 11.66 -9.09
N ALA A 587 -20.82 12.01 -8.87
CA ALA A 587 -21.90 11.87 -9.86
C ALA A 587 -21.55 12.49 -11.23
N GLU A 588 -20.89 13.65 -11.21
CA GLU A 588 -20.50 14.44 -12.39
C GLU A 588 -19.12 14.07 -12.96
N ASP A 589 -18.35 13.22 -12.27
CA ASP A 589 -17.01 12.87 -12.73
C ASP A 589 -17.08 11.95 -13.98
N PRO A 590 -16.26 12.20 -15.01
CA PRO A 590 -16.25 11.37 -16.21
C PRO A 590 -15.54 10.02 -15.99
N ALA A 591 -15.90 9.03 -16.81
CA ALA A 591 -15.12 7.79 -16.94
C ALA A 591 -13.79 8.05 -17.65
N LEU A 592 -12.69 7.50 -17.13
CA LEU A 592 -11.34 7.73 -17.67
C LEU A 592 -10.71 6.47 -18.29
N ILE A 593 -11.12 5.28 -17.85
CA ILE A 593 -10.51 4.01 -18.25
C ILE A 593 -11.29 3.38 -19.40
N VAL A 594 -10.58 3.07 -20.49
CA VAL A 594 -11.18 2.36 -21.63
C VAL A 594 -11.59 0.95 -21.23
N GLY A 595 -12.85 0.60 -21.53
CA GLY A 595 -13.43 -0.70 -21.19
C GLY A 595 -13.61 -0.93 -19.69
N SER A 596 -13.79 0.16 -18.92
CA SER A 596 -14.34 0.11 -17.56
C SER A 596 -15.87 0.00 -17.61
N GLN A 597 -16.45 -0.50 -16.53
CA GLN A 597 -17.89 -0.61 -16.32
C GLN A 597 -18.32 0.42 -15.26
N ARG A 598 -19.45 1.09 -15.50
CA ARG A 598 -20.11 1.93 -14.49
C ARG A 598 -21.04 1.09 -13.61
N ILE A 599 -20.92 1.29 -12.30
CA ILE A 599 -21.83 0.75 -11.29
C ILE A 599 -22.27 1.90 -10.39
N ASP A 600 -23.56 2.23 -10.40
CA ASP A 600 -24.08 3.27 -9.50
C ASP A 600 -24.08 2.78 -8.05
N TYR A 601 -23.51 3.58 -7.16
CA TYR A 601 -23.49 3.30 -5.72
C TYR A 601 -24.61 4.08 -5.03
N ASP A 602 -24.71 5.39 -5.27
CA ASP A 602 -25.85 6.21 -4.87
C ASP A 602 -26.01 7.40 -5.83
N ASP A 603 -26.89 8.34 -5.50
CA ASP A 603 -27.16 9.53 -6.34
C ASP A 603 -25.94 10.46 -6.48
N LYS A 604 -24.94 10.34 -5.61
CA LYS A 604 -23.75 11.20 -5.54
C LYS A 604 -22.47 10.49 -5.96
N VAL A 605 -22.45 9.17 -5.93
CA VAL A 605 -21.26 8.34 -6.14
C VAL A 605 -21.56 7.21 -7.13
N TRP A 606 -20.64 7.03 -8.07
CA TRP A 606 -20.61 5.84 -8.91
C TRP A 606 -19.20 5.23 -8.92
N LEU A 607 -19.13 3.95 -9.25
CA LEU A 607 -17.91 3.17 -9.27
C LEU A 607 -17.53 2.89 -10.73
N GLU A 608 -16.34 3.36 -11.12
CA GLU A 608 -15.72 3.01 -12.39
C GLU A 608 -14.86 1.76 -12.18
N VAL A 609 -15.30 0.63 -12.73
CA VAL A 609 -14.68 -0.67 -12.47
C VAL A 609 -13.94 -1.19 -13.69
N LYS A 610 -12.63 -1.40 -13.57
CA LYS A 610 -11.85 -2.17 -14.53
C LYS A 610 -11.63 -3.57 -13.99
N ARG A 611 -12.06 -4.59 -14.76
CA ARG A 611 -11.86 -5.98 -14.34
C ARG A 611 -10.37 -6.35 -14.26
N GLY A 612 -10.04 -7.20 -13.30
CA GLY A 612 -8.73 -7.79 -13.12
C GLY A 612 -8.38 -8.74 -14.27
N ALA A 613 -7.15 -9.25 -14.26
CA ALA A 613 -6.72 -10.24 -15.23
C ALA A 613 -7.50 -11.54 -15.00
N SER A 614 -8.04 -12.12 -16.06
CA SER A 614 -8.62 -13.45 -16.08
C SER A 614 -7.53 -14.51 -16.29
N VAL A 615 -7.86 -15.80 -16.11
CA VAL A 615 -6.91 -16.90 -16.32
C VAL A 615 -6.32 -16.87 -17.74
N GLN A 616 -7.14 -16.56 -18.76
CA GLN A 616 -6.67 -16.44 -20.14
C GLN A 616 -5.67 -15.28 -20.31
N ASP A 617 -5.87 -14.16 -19.62
CA ASP A 617 -4.98 -12.99 -19.74
C ASP A 617 -3.61 -13.36 -19.18
N VAL A 618 -3.59 -13.99 -18.00
CA VAL A 618 -2.33 -14.40 -17.36
C VAL A 618 -1.61 -15.51 -18.14
N LEU A 619 -2.34 -16.46 -18.73
CA LEU A 619 -1.75 -17.47 -19.60
C LEU A 619 -1.21 -16.85 -20.90
N GLY A 620 -1.93 -15.90 -21.49
CA GLY A 620 -1.50 -15.15 -22.66
C GLY A 620 -0.22 -14.35 -22.40
N ASP A 621 -0.10 -13.74 -21.22
CA ASP A 621 1.13 -13.04 -20.78
C ASP A 621 2.34 -13.99 -20.64
N MET A 622 2.11 -15.30 -20.50
CA MET A 622 3.14 -16.35 -20.45
C MET A 622 3.37 -17.03 -21.82
N ASP A 623 2.98 -16.37 -22.91
CA ASP A 623 3.10 -16.84 -24.30
C ASP A 623 2.28 -18.10 -24.65
N TYR A 624 1.25 -18.44 -23.86
CA TYR A 624 0.35 -19.53 -24.20
C TYR A 624 -0.76 -19.10 -25.18
N ASP A 625 -0.97 -19.93 -26.21
CA ASP A 625 -2.17 -19.85 -27.03
C ASP A 625 -3.36 -20.49 -26.30
N VAL A 626 -4.23 -19.63 -25.76
CA VAL A 626 -5.43 -20.01 -25.00
C VAL A 626 -6.42 -20.81 -25.86
N ASP A 627 -6.52 -20.52 -27.15
CA ASP A 627 -7.40 -21.25 -28.06
C ASP A 627 -6.91 -22.68 -28.26
N SER A 628 -5.59 -22.85 -28.44
CA SER A 628 -4.95 -24.18 -28.46
C SER A 628 -5.15 -24.95 -27.16
N ILE A 629 -5.01 -24.30 -25.99
CA ILE A 629 -5.27 -24.94 -24.68
C ILE A 629 -6.71 -25.45 -24.62
N THR A 630 -7.67 -24.62 -25.03
CA THR A 630 -9.09 -24.98 -25.06
C THR A 630 -9.34 -26.17 -25.97
N GLN A 631 -8.72 -26.19 -27.15
CA GLN A 631 -8.81 -27.29 -28.10
C GLN A 631 -8.21 -28.58 -27.52
N LEU A 632 -7.01 -28.52 -26.92
CA LEU A 632 -6.36 -29.69 -26.32
C LEU A 632 -7.18 -30.30 -25.18
N ILE A 633 -7.79 -29.46 -24.33
CA ILE A 633 -8.69 -29.92 -23.26
C ILE A 633 -9.93 -30.57 -23.85
N ARG A 634 -10.53 -29.95 -24.87
CA ARG A 634 -11.70 -30.47 -25.57
C ARG A 634 -11.41 -31.82 -26.23
N ASP A 635 -10.29 -31.97 -26.93
CA ASP A 635 -9.93 -33.21 -27.63
C ASP A 635 -9.69 -34.36 -26.63
N ARG A 636 -9.07 -34.07 -25.47
CA ARG A 636 -8.95 -35.03 -24.36
C ARG A 636 -10.30 -35.43 -23.77
N HIS A 637 -11.23 -34.48 -23.68
CA HIS A 637 -12.59 -34.72 -23.17
C HIS A 637 -13.40 -35.62 -24.11
N LEU A 638 -13.33 -35.41 -25.44
CA LEU A 638 -14.08 -36.21 -26.42
C LEU A 638 -13.75 -37.71 -26.37
N GLY A 639 -12.56 -38.08 -25.89
CA GLY A 639 -12.12 -39.48 -25.76
C GLY A 639 -12.42 -40.15 -24.41
N LYS A 640 -13.08 -39.46 -23.47
CA LYS A 640 -13.35 -39.98 -22.13
C LYS A 640 -14.76 -39.61 -21.67
N ASP A 641 -15.44 -40.54 -21.01
CA ASP A 641 -16.67 -40.21 -20.30
C ASP A 641 -16.31 -39.34 -19.08
N THR A 642 -16.75 -38.08 -19.07
CA THR A 642 -16.48 -37.15 -17.98
C THR A 642 -17.68 -36.26 -17.74
N THR A 643 -17.80 -35.75 -16.52
CA THR A 643 -18.85 -34.80 -16.12
C THR A 643 -18.63 -33.38 -16.66
N LEU A 644 -17.60 -33.14 -17.48
CA LEU A 644 -17.26 -31.82 -18.01
C LEU A 644 -18.17 -31.47 -19.19
N GLY A 645 -19.04 -30.46 -19.05
CA GLY A 645 -19.80 -29.93 -20.18
C GLY A 645 -18.95 -29.03 -21.09
N ARG A 646 -19.34 -28.89 -22.38
CA ARG A 646 -18.69 -27.99 -23.36
C ARG A 646 -18.48 -26.53 -22.88
N PRO A 647 -19.36 -25.90 -22.08
CA PRO A 647 -19.16 -24.55 -21.54
C PRO A 647 -18.07 -24.41 -20.46
N TRP A 648 -17.57 -25.52 -19.90
CA TRP A 648 -16.71 -25.49 -18.71
C TRP A 648 -15.32 -24.91 -18.97
N ALA A 649 -14.64 -25.33 -20.04
CA ALA A 649 -13.28 -24.85 -20.33
C ALA A 649 -13.24 -23.34 -20.62
N MET A 650 -14.23 -22.83 -21.36
CA MET A 650 -14.36 -21.39 -21.63
C MET A 650 -14.65 -20.57 -20.36
N GLY A 651 -15.52 -21.09 -19.48
CA GLY A 651 -15.83 -20.44 -18.22
C GLY A 651 -14.63 -20.33 -17.27
N VAL A 652 -13.79 -21.37 -17.20
CA VAL A 652 -12.58 -21.37 -16.35
C VAL A 652 -11.52 -20.40 -16.88
N LEU A 653 -11.32 -20.33 -18.19
CA LEU A 653 -10.31 -19.42 -18.78
C LEU A 653 -10.71 -17.95 -18.65
N GLN A 654 -12.00 -17.64 -18.69
CA GLN A 654 -12.50 -16.28 -18.48
C GLN A 654 -12.68 -15.92 -16.99
N ALA A 655 -12.47 -16.88 -16.09
CA ALA A 655 -12.63 -16.66 -14.67
C ALA A 655 -11.52 -15.77 -14.10
N TYR A 656 -11.85 -15.12 -12.99
CA TYR A 656 -10.87 -14.42 -12.16
C TYR A 656 -10.03 -15.47 -11.42
N PRO A 657 -8.69 -15.39 -11.42
CA PRO A 657 -7.82 -16.46 -10.89
C PRO A 657 -7.89 -16.62 -9.37
N TYR A 658 -8.45 -15.64 -8.65
CA TYR A 658 -8.61 -15.67 -7.20
C TYR A 658 -9.80 -16.54 -6.77
N LEU A 659 -9.83 -16.88 -5.47
CA LEU A 659 -10.84 -17.79 -4.94
C LEU A 659 -12.21 -17.12 -4.93
N VAL A 660 -13.25 -17.81 -5.38
CA VAL A 660 -14.64 -17.31 -5.29
C VAL A 660 -15.37 -18.04 -4.17
N ARG A 661 -16.09 -17.28 -3.33
CA ARG A 661 -17.01 -17.85 -2.32
C ARG A 661 -18.41 -17.92 -2.92
N THR A 662 -18.81 -19.12 -3.31
CA THR A 662 -20.19 -19.46 -3.72
C THR A 662 -21.14 -19.40 -2.54
#